data_AF-A0A1V6KF83-F1
#
_entry.id   AF-A0A1V6KF83-F1
#
_cell.length_a   1.000
_cell.length_b   1.000
_cell.length_c   1.000
_cell.angle_alpha   90.00
_cell.angle_beta   90.00
_cell.angle_gamma   90.00
#
_symmetry.space_group_name_H-M   'P 1'
#
loop_
_entity.id
_entity.type
_entity.pdbx_description
1 polymer ?
#
loop_
_entity_poly.entity_id
_entity_poly.type
_entity_poly.pdbx_seq_one_letter_code
_entity_poly.pdbx_strand_id
1 'polypeptide(L)'
;MPDTNLKSKGHNLNDVYSIMRSRIDMRQEGYGIDLTFPNIIYLPEDAYISLEDQMAHWVNDGIEESLRILPGNVYINPTGYQIRMEQHSTSGAWRLIGTSAEGLLCHKPCTVSGGGKSEIAKSIQDAIVYMPIVIADFDKDMQEAKKIIEKDYVNRFRDQSENLGKDTRPILSPKRSLGSVIKLLSPSPAYTDEYNEWLRSIPERIKSLVFLVKRFYRPDWGLDWMSHFSVDAVNGTTGNILKFEGKPIMGSYLRVGKNEKGLNRFFKLRQDFMPAFKLQWEDDITASIIVPVNQLENLPDWASKHLSLKFAKNCEARFFQRPDDAIIRGYDKQTEKDLARYDNFLSNFEPLTRADASRIIENTIHFSEYTEPMRKFIEESEKDPDFEYFVASNCFRLVDGVPSKNPRYLQLDPNYTDPMARYLAELSPRLYRRIPADEPLPQPIGAVLPGRRNNPPDRQAGIRSLAVYGPIHYQELPELFMDFVCSLTGKSPSTTGAGSEGALTKGPFNALVPTTDLNNALLGFILTGYAGFTTAAGYIGHKYKVDHDISLMMPELWSRLSPEERDPEFLKKNGYLEKVEDFTYEGRLIPASRLGWRITPLFAATYLGRLFDTPSVVFTEDMLRPELQSIEEFVEGIENIEAAMEKSAKAYFEDGSYEAAIPPLKAVLSTMVYGNYEGKSIEHPEVRELFDREYVLRSDWYRTRLDCYREQEIAHVQTSIAYLKKFLADRAEPKSLTERRVQAELSSAYERLELLVSSNYLKRIWGSIGLDPLYRT
;
A
#
# COMPACT_ATOMS: atom_id res chain seq x y z
N MET A 1 14.88 -19.04 -16.05
CA MET A 1 14.09 -18.01 -15.33
C MET A 1 14.96 -17.03 -14.56
N PRO A 2 14.79 -15.71 -14.74
CA PRO A 2 15.70 -14.70 -14.17
C PRO A 2 15.56 -14.47 -12.65
N ASP A 3 14.57 -15.04 -11.96
CA ASP A 3 14.42 -14.94 -10.51
C ASP A 3 14.67 -16.29 -9.83
N THR A 4 15.77 -16.39 -9.09
CA THR A 4 16.13 -17.58 -8.29
C THR A 4 15.16 -17.85 -7.13
N ASN A 5 14.24 -16.93 -6.83
CA ASN A 5 13.22 -17.06 -5.78
C ASN A 5 11.85 -17.50 -6.32
N LEU A 6 11.75 -17.83 -7.61
CA LEU A 6 10.52 -18.31 -8.21
C LEU A 6 10.08 -19.62 -7.55
N LYS A 7 8.99 -19.58 -6.78
CA LYS A 7 8.42 -20.75 -6.09
C LYS A 7 7.52 -21.54 -7.04
N SER A 8 8.12 -22.40 -7.88
CA SER A 8 7.32 -23.32 -8.69
C SER A 8 6.78 -24.46 -7.81
N LYS A 9 5.45 -24.65 -7.82
CA LYS A 9 4.76 -25.82 -7.24
C LYS A 9 4.61 -26.95 -8.28
N GLY A 10 5.54 -27.06 -9.23
CA GLY A 10 5.46 -27.96 -10.38
C GLY A 10 4.50 -27.46 -11.46
N HIS A 11 4.40 -26.15 -11.66
CA HIS A 11 3.59 -25.56 -12.73
C HIS A 11 4.28 -25.79 -14.07
N ASN A 12 3.51 -26.16 -15.09
CA ASN A 12 3.98 -26.34 -16.45
C ASN A 12 3.01 -25.69 -17.47
N LEU A 13 3.45 -25.52 -18.71
CA LEU A 13 2.65 -24.87 -19.75
C LEU A 13 1.35 -25.64 -20.09
N ASN A 14 1.34 -26.97 -19.98
CA ASN A 14 0.15 -27.77 -20.22
C ASN A 14 -0.92 -27.52 -19.14
N ASP A 15 -0.52 -27.35 -17.88
CA ASP A 15 -1.41 -26.97 -16.79
C ASP A 15 -2.06 -25.60 -17.09
N VAL A 16 -1.26 -24.63 -17.55
CA VAL A 16 -1.74 -23.29 -17.95
C VAL A 16 -2.78 -23.41 -19.05
N TYR A 17 -2.52 -24.19 -20.09
CA TYR A 17 -3.46 -24.43 -21.18
C TYR A 17 -4.77 -25.07 -20.67
N SER A 18 -4.68 -26.02 -19.74
CA SER A 18 -5.86 -26.65 -19.13
C SER A 18 -6.63 -25.72 -18.19
N ILE A 19 -5.97 -24.74 -17.54
CA ILE A 19 -6.62 -23.73 -16.69
C ILE A 19 -7.32 -22.69 -17.55
N MET A 20 -6.65 -22.24 -18.61
CA MET A 20 -7.06 -21.12 -19.47
C MET A 20 -7.77 -21.57 -20.75
N ARG A 21 -8.42 -22.74 -20.74
CA ARG A 21 -9.03 -23.39 -21.92
C ARG A 21 -9.72 -22.40 -22.85
N SER A 22 -9.52 -22.55 -24.16
CA SER A 22 -10.09 -21.69 -25.20
C SER A 22 -9.66 -20.21 -25.18
N ARG A 23 -8.72 -19.83 -24.31
CA ARG A 23 -8.15 -18.46 -24.26
C ARG A 23 -6.69 -18.40 -24.71
N ILE A 24 -6.07 -19.54 -25.02
CA ILE A 24 -4.67 -19.62 -25.45
C ILE A 24 -4.59 -20.32 -26.80
N ASP A 25 -3.89 -19.69 -27.74
CA ASP A 25 -3.45 -20.28 -29.01
C ASP A 25 -2.05 -20.89 -28.81
N MET A 26 -1.98 -22.21 -28.78
CA MET A 26 -0.72 -22.95 -28.60
C MET A 26 0.04 -23.04 -29.91
N ARG A 27 1.33 -22.72 -29.87
CA ARG A 27 2.25 -22.75 -31.00
C ARG A 27 3.04 -24.06 -31.03
N GLN A 28 3.44 -24.49 -32.23
CA GLN A 28 4.12 -25.78 -32.41
C GLN A 28 5.50 -25.77 -31.75
N GLU A 29 6.11 -24.58 -31.64
CA GLU A 29 7.40 -24.29 -31.03
C GLU A 29 7.36 -24.36 -29.49
N GLY A 30 6.21 -24.69 -28.86
CA GLY A 30 6.13 -24.94 -27.42
C GLY A 30 5.89 -23.69 -26.55
N TYR A 31 5.19 -22.70 -27.08
CA TYR A 31 4.73 -21.52 -26.33
C TYR A 31 3.25 -21.20 -26.64
N GLY A 32 2.62 -20.36 -25.81
CA GLY A 32 1.22 -19.96 -25.99
C GLY A 32 1.06 -18.46 -26.24
N ILE A 33 0.01 -18.07 -26.96
CA ILE A 33 -0.39 -16.66 -27.13
C ILE A 33 -1.81 -16.49 -26.60
N ASP A 34 -2.03 -15.43 -25.80
CA ASP A 34 -3.37 -15.12 -25.31
C ASP A 34 -4.28 -14.62 -26.44
N LEU A 35 -5.49 -15.17 -26.52
CA LEU A 35 -6.47 -14.84 -27.55
C LEU A 35 -7.20 -13.51 -27.30
N THR A 36 -7.21 -13.02 -26.05
CA THR A 36 -7.82 -11.73 -25.70
C THR A 36 -6.82 -10.60 -25.90
N PHE A 37 -5.57 -10.81 -25.49
CA PHE A 37 -4.48 -9.85 -25.60
C PHE A 37 -3.26 -10.50 -26.27
N PRO A 38 -3.11 -10.45 -27.60
CA PRO A 38 -2.05 -11.16 -28.33
C PRO A 38 -0.61 -10.81 -27.95
N ASN A 39 -0.40 -9.72 -27.22
CA ASN A 39 0.88 -9.31 -26.66
C ASN A 39 1.22 -10.01 -25.32
N ILE A 40 0.31 -10.82 -24.78
CA ILE A 40 0.56 -11.72 -23.65
C ILE A 40 1.00 -13.08 -24.20
N ILE A 41 2.21 -13.50 -23.82
CA ILE A 41 2.87 -14.69 -24.35
C ILE A 41 3.21 -15.63 -23.19
N TYR A 42 2.72 -16.85 -23.24
CA TYR A 42 2.98 -17.89 -22.23
C TYR A 42 4.23 -18.68 -22.63
N LEU A 43 5.25 -18.65 -21.79
CA LEU A 43 6.49 -19.40 -21.97
C LEU A 43 6.45 -20.71 -21.18
N PRO A 44 7.18 -21.75 -21.60
CA PRO A 44 7.30 -22.98 -20.82
C PRO A 44 8.12 -22.78 -19.55
N GLU A 45 7.98 -23.72 -18.62
CA GLU A 45 8.53 -23.65 -17.27
C GLU A 45 10.07 -23.59 -17.21
N ASP A 46 10.75 -24.18 -18.20
CA ASP A 46 12.20 -24.23 -18.33
C ASP A 46 12.78 -23.00 -19.05
N ALA A 47 11.92 -22.12 -19.57
CA ALA A 47 12.36 -20.96 -20.34
C ALA A 47 13.32 -20.04 -19.54
N TYR A 48 14.32 -19.52 -20.24
CA TYR A 48 15.14 -18.41 -19.74
C TYR A 48 15.17 -17.27 -20.76
N ILE A 49 15.27 -16.04 -20.25
CA ILE A 49 15.31 -14.84 -21.08
C ILE A 49 16.67 -14.19 -20.93
N SER A 50 17.31 -13.90 -22.06
CA SER A 50 18.57 -13.16 -22.14
C SER A 50 18.34 -11.83 -22.86
N LEU A 51 18.88 -10.75 -22.29
CA LEU A 51 18.92 -9.45 -22.95
C LEU A 51 20.14 -9.28 -23.87
N GLU A 52 21.15 -10.15 -23.73
CA GLU A 52 22.37 -10.03 -24.54
C GLU A 52 22.11 -10.37 -26.00
N ASP A 53 21.29 -11.38 -26.27
CA ASP A 53 20.79 -11.77 -27.60
C ASP A 53 19.33 -11.35 -27.85
N GLN A 54 18.64 -10.84 -26.82
CA GLN A 54 17.24 -10.42 -26.83
C GLN A 54 16.26 -11.59 -27.13
N MET A 55 16.52 -12.77 -26.58
CA MET A 55 15.73 -13.98 -26.83
C MET A 55 15.27 -14.66 -25.53
N ALA A 56 14.09 -15.27 -25.56
CA ALA A 56 13.71 -16.39 -24.71
C ALA A 56 14.19 -17.68 -25.37
N HIS A 57 14.66 -18.62 -24.56
CA HIS A 57 15.13 -19.94 -24.99
C HIS A 57 14.54 -21.02 -24.08
N TRP A 58 14.18 -22.16 -24.66
CA TRP A 58 13.67 -23.34 -23.96
C TRP A 58 13.89 -24.60 -24.79
N VAL A 59 13.54 -25.77 -24.24
CA VAL A 59 13.59 -27.04 -24.97
C VAL A 59 12.18 -27.58 -25.17
N ASN A 60 11.80 -27.85 -26.41
CA ASN A 60 10.52 -28.47 -26.77
C ASN A 60 10.78 -29.78 -27.51
N ASP A 61 10.30 -30.91 -26.97
CA ASP A 61 10.53 -32.26 -27.52
C ASP A 61 12.00 -32.58 -27.88
N GLY A 62 12.95 -32.04 -27.09
CA GLY A 62 14.39 -32.21 -27.30
C GLY A 62 15.02 -31.26 -28.32
N ILE A 63 14.24 -30.35 -28.90
CA ILE A 63 14.69 -29.30 -29.83
C ILE A 63 14.85 -27.99 -29.05
N GLU A 64 15.98 -27.30 -29.22
CA GLU A 64 16.16 -25.94 -28.70
C GLU A 64 15.31 -24.96 -29.51
N GLU A 65 14.38 -24.30 -28.82
CA GLU A 65 13.48 -23.32 -29.41
C GLU A 65 13.77 -21.94 -28.81
N SER A 66 13.44 -20.89 -29.58
CA SER A 66 13.66 -19.52 -29.11
C SER A 66 12.65 -18.52 -29.68
N LEU A 67 12.42 -17.44 -28.92
CA LEU A 67 11.51 -16.35 -29.29
C LEU A 67 12.13 -15.00 -28.96
N ARG A 68 12.06 -14.07 -29.91
CA ARG A 68 12.54 -12.70 -29.69
C ARG A 68 11.69 -11.98 -28.64
N ILE A 69 12.37 -11.33 -27.71
CA ILE A 69 11.73 -10.54 -26.65
C ILE A 69 11.55 -9.11 -27.09
N LEU A 70 10.29 -8.66 -27.11
CA LEU A 70 9.90 -7.36 -27.64
C LEU A 70 9.31 -6.47 -26.55
N PRO A 71 9.60 -5.15 -26.57
CA PRO A 71 8.87 -4.18 -25.77
C PRO A 71 7.37 -4.20 -26.12
N GLY A 72 6.51 -3.95 -25.14
CA GLY A 72 5.04 -3.98 -25.31
C GLY A 72 4.41 -5.37 -25.13
N ASN A 73 5.21 -6.43 -25.15
CA ASN A 73 4.77 -7.78 -24.80
C ASN A 73 4.98 -8.08 -23.31
N VAL A 74 4.14 -8.96 -22.76
CA VAL A 74 4.25 -9.49 -21.41
C VAL A 74 4.40 -11.00 -21.49
N TYR A 75 5.52 -11.50 -20.98
CA TYR A 75 5.88 -12.91 -21.00
C TYR A 75 5.51 -13.55 -19.66
N ILE A 76 4.69 -14.59 -19.69
CA ILE A 76 4.11 -15.24 -18.51
C ILE A 76 4.76 -16.61 -18.34
N ASN A 77 5.43 -16.83 -17.22
CA ASN A 77 5.85 -18.17 -16.82
C ASN A 77 4.66 -18.95 -16.24
N PRO A 78 4.64 -20.30 -16.28
CA PRO A 78 3.50 -21.08 -15.82
C PRO A 78 3.09 -20.86 -14.36
N THR A 79 3.99 -20.32 -13.53
CA THR A 79 3.67 -19.89 -12.16
C THR A 79 2.81 -18.62 -12.07
N GLY A 80 2.53 -17.94 -13.19
CA GLY A 80 1.90 -16.62 -13.25
C GLY A 80 2.89 -15.45 -13.09
N TYR A 81 4.20 -15.72 -12.95
CA TYR A 81 5.21 -14.67 -12.90
C TYR A 81 5.32 -13.97 -14.26
N GLN A 82 5.20 -12.64 -14.25
CA GLN A 82 5.23 -11.83 -15.46
C GLN A 82 6.62 -11.25 -15.70
N ILE A 83 7.03 -11.17 -16.96
CA ILE A 83 8.28 -10.55 -17.36
C ILE A 83 7.99 -9.57 -18.51
N ARG A 84 8.50 -8.35 -18.41
CA ARG A 84 8.46 -7.36 -19.49
C ARG A 84 9.84 -6.76 -19.74
N MET A 85 10.08 -6.36 -20.99
CA MET A 85 11.27 -5.62 -21.38
C MET A 85 10.95 -4.12 -21.43
N GLU A 86 11.72 -3.32 -20.69
CA GLU A 86 11.52 -1.87 -20.57
C GLU A 86 12.85 -1.14 -20.75
N GLN A 87 12.81 0.03 -21.38
CA GLN A 87 13.95 0.93 -21.46
C GLN A 87 13.93 1.90 -20.27
N HIS A 88 15.04 1.99 -19.57
CA HIS A 88 15.21 2.94 -18.48
C HIS A 88 15.13 4.38 -19.01
N SER A 89 14.18 5.18 -18.52
CA SER A 89 13.88 6.52 -19.03
C SER A 89 15.07 7.48 -19.06
N THR A 90 15.94 7.44 -18.05
CA THR A 90 17.11 8.34 -17.99
C THR A 90 18.38 7.79 -18.64
N SER A 91 18.77 6.53 -18.38
CA SER A 91 20.03 5.98 -18.89
C SER A 91 19.92 5.38 -20.31
N GLY A 92 18.70 5.15 -20.80
CA GLY A 92 18.45 4.45 -22.06
C GLY A 92 18.78 2.96 -22.04
N ALA A 93 19.23 2.41 -20.89
CA ALA A 93 19.57 1.01 -20.76
C ALA A 93 18.30 0.12 -20.76
N TRP A 94 18.35 -0.99 -21.47
CA TRP A 94 17.27 -1.98 -21.46
C TRP A 94 17.38 -2.92 -20.26
N ARG A 95 16.22 -3.28 -19.70
CA ARG A 95 16.11 -4.16 -18.53
C ARG A 95 14.89 -5.08 -18.64
N LEU A 96 14.95 -6.20 -17.95
CA LEU A 96 13.79 -7.05 -17.68
C LEU A 96 13.20 -6.65 -16.34
N ILE A 97 11.87 -6.59 -16.29
CA ILE A 97 11.11 -6.34 -15.07
C ILE A 97 10.25 -7.56 -14.80
N GLY A 98 10.48 -8.17 -13.65
CA GLY A 98 9.67 -9.26 -13.14
C GLY A 98 8.54 -8.75 -12.25
N THR A 99 7.36 -9.38 -12.31
CA THR A 99 6.23 -9.12 -11.41
C THR A 99 5.73 -10.45 -10.86
N SER A 100 5.76 -10.58 -9.53
CA SER A 100 5.29 -11.77 -8.82
C SER A 100 3.82 -12.06 -9.09
N ALA A 101 3.46 -13.34 -9.09
CA ALA A 101 2.13 -13.77 -9.48
C ALA A 101 1.03 -13.38 -8.48
N GLU A 102 1.34 -13.38 -7.17
CA GLU A 102 0.42 -12.93 -6.12
C GLU A 102 0.75 -11.52 -5.65
N GLY A 103 -0.24 -10.64 -5.69
CA GLY A 103 -0.19 -9.32 -5.06
C GLY A 103 -0.74 -9.34 -3.63
N LEU A 104 -0.59 -8.20 -2.95
CA LEU A 104 -1.20 -7.93 -1.65
C LEU A 104 -2.22 -6.81 -1.79
N LEU A 105 -3.49 -7.09 -1.50
CA LEU A 105 -4.52 -6.05 -1.45
C LEU A 105 -4.41 -5.28 -0.13
N CYS A 106 -3.96 -4.03 -0.21
CA CYS A 106 -3.82 -3.14 0.93
C CYS A 106 -5.01 -2.18 1.02
N HIS A 107 -5.64 -2.13 2.18
CA HIS A 107 -6.83 -1.32 2.47
C HIS A 107 -6.45 -0.14 3.37
N LYS A 108 -6.85 1.09 3.05
CA LYS A 108 -6.51 2.30 3.82
C LYS A 108 -7.77 3.03 4.33
N PRO A 109 -8.44 2.50 5.37
CA PRO A 109 -9.68 3.07 5.90
C PRO A 109 -9.41 4.24 6.85
N CYS A 110 -10.49 4.92 7.28
CA CYS A 110 -10.51 5.87 8.40
C CYS A 110 -9.37 6.89 8.39
N THR A 111 -9.03 7.38 7.20
CA THR A 111 -7.88 8.25 6.96
C THR A 111 -8.38 9.65 6.66
N VAL A 112 -8.13 10.56 7.61
CA VAL A 112 -8.57 11.97 7.52
C VAL A 112 -8.02 12.67 6.27
N SER A 113 -8.61 13.80 5.91
CA SER A 113 -8.15 14.61 4.78
C SER A 113 -6.67 14.99 4.93
N GLY A 114 -5.86 14.58 3.94
CA GLY A 114 -4.40 14.75 3.93
C GLY A 114 -3.63 13.73 4.79
N GLY A 115 -4.27 12.66 5.26
CA GLY A 115 -3.62 11.43 5.74
C GLY A 115 -3.13 10.51 4.61
N GLY A 116 -3.41 10.89 3.36
CA GLY A 116 -2.93 10.21 2.16
C GLY A 116 -3.66 8.90 1.85
N LYS A 117 -5.00 8.91 1.85
CA LYS A 117 -5.85 7.76 1.49
C LYS A 117 -5.53 7.23 0.09
N SER A 118 -5.68 8.07 -0.94
CA SER A 118 -5.45 7.69 -2.34
C SER A 118 -3.98 7.46 -2.71
N GLU A 119 -3.04 7.90 -1.86
CA GLU A 119 -1.59 7.65 -2.03
C GLU A 119 -1.24 6.15 -2.04
N ILE A 120 -2.09 5.31 -1.42
CA ILE A 120 -1.87 3.86 -1.44
C ILE A 120 -1.88 3.29 -2.87
N ALA A 121 -2.70 3.86 -3.76
CA ALA A 121 -2.85 3.42 -5.14
C ALA A 121 -1.93 4.17 -6.13
N LYS A 122 -1.49 5.40 -5.81
CA LYS A 122 -0.62 6.21 -6.69
C LYS A 122 0.73 5.56 -6.94
N SER A 123 1.24 5.63 -8.17
CA SER A 123 2.55 5.09 -8.51
C SER A 123 3.67 5.84 -7.77
N ILE A 124 4.56 5.11 -7.09
CA ILE A 124 5.77 5.71 -6.51
C ILE A 124 6.83 6.04 -7.57
N GLN A 125 6.68 5.54 -8.80
CA GLN A 125 7.63 5.75 -9.91
C GLN A 125 7.88 7.24 -10.18
N ASP A 126 6.84 8.08 -10.09
CA ASP A 126 6.95 9.53 -10.32
C ASP A 126 7.71 10.26 -9.21
N ALA A 127 7.85 9.65 -8.04
CA ALA A 127 8.66 10.18 -6.93
C ALA A 127 10.13 9.74 -7.00
N ILE A 128 10.50 8.83 -7.92
CA ILE A 128 11.88 8.34 -8.08
C ILE A 128 12.67 9.33 -8.94
N VAL A 129 13.79 9.79 -8.41
CA VAL A 129 14.75 10.64 -9.11
C VAL A 129 15.99 9.82 -9.46
N TYR A 130 16.47 9.98 -10.68
CA TYR A 130 17.70 9.34 -11.15
C TYR A 130 18.86 10.33 -11.13
N MET A 131 19.91 10.01 -10.38
CA MET A 131 21.11 10.85 -10.25
C MET A 131 22.36 10.02 -10.46
N PRO A 132 23.45 10.61 -11.01
CA PRO A 132 24.73 9.92 -11.07
C PRO A 132 25.22 9.55 -9.67
N ILE A 133 25.86 8.39 -9.55
CA ILE A 133 26.48 7.99 -8.29
C ILE A 133 27.75 8.79 -8.10
N VAL A 134 27.77 9.57 -7.02
CA VAL A 134 28.90 10.42 -6.63
C VAL A 134 29.77 9.71 -5.61
N ILE A 135 31.07 9.68 -5.86
CA ILE A 135 32.10 9.14 -4.96
C ILE A 135 33.02 10.26 -4.49
N ALA A 136 33.60 10.13 -3.29
CA ALA A 136 34.40 11.20 -2.71
C ALA A 136 35.80 11.23 -3.32
N ASP A 137 36.46 10.06 -3.33
CA ASP A 137 37.80 9.86 -3.85
C ASP A 137 37.83 8.46 -4.46
N PHE A 138 37.98 8.36 -5.79
CA PHE A 138 37.85 7.10 -6.52
C PHE A 138 38.83 6.04 -6.01
N ASP A 139 40.11 6.38 -5.95
CA ASP A 139 41.15 5.42 -5.60
C ASP A 139 40.99 4.97 -4.15
N LYS A 140 40.76 5.90 -3.24
CA LYS A 140 40.58 5.58 -1.82
C LYS A 140 39.30 4.77 -1.57
N ASP A 141 38.17 5.20 -2.12
CA ASP A 141 36.87 4.56 -1.91
C ASP A 141 36.85 3.15 -2.52
N MET A 142 37.46 2.94 -3.70
CA MET A 142 37.57 1.62 -4.33
C MET A 142 38.48 0.67 -3.54
N GLN A 143 39.56 1.16 -2.93
CA GLN A 143 40.41 0.36 -2.05
C GLN A 143 39.69 -0.01 -0.73
N GLU A 144 38.90 0.90 -0.16
CA GLU A 144 38.05 0.61 1.00
C GLU A 144 36.98 -0.44 0.67
N ALA A 145 36.32 -0.32 -0.49
CA ALA A 145 35.36 -1.31 -0.97
C ALA A 145 36.00 -2.69 -1.17
N LYS A 146 37.22 -2.74 -1.75
CA LYS A 146 37.99 -3.98 -1.90
C LYS A 146 38.25 -4.67 -0.57
N LYS A 147 38.71 -3.92 0.45
CA LYS A 147 38.94 -4.46 1.80
C LYS A 147 37.70 -5.09 2.41
N ILE A 148 36.52 -4.51 2.16
CA ILE A 148 35.24 -5.06 2.62
C ILE A 148 34.91 -6.32 1.83
N ILE A 149 34.97 -6.28 0.50
CA ILE A 149 34.66 -7.41 -0.39
C ILE A 149 35.50 -8.66 -0.05
N GLU A 150 36.78 -8.46 0.27
CA GLU A 150 37.76 -9.51 0.56
C GLU A 150 37.81 -9.91 2.04
N LYS A 151 37.04 -9.25 2.93
CA LYS A 151 37.03 -9.55 4.37
C LYS A 151 36.39 -10.92 4.64
N ASP A 152 36.92 -11.61 5.66
CA ASP A 152 36.26 -12.79 6.24
C ASP A 152 35.17 -12.40 7.25
N TYR A 153 34.00 -13.01 7.09
CA TYR A 153 32.77 -12.74 7.84
C TYR A 153 32.33 -13.89 8.75
N VAL A 154 33.13 -14.95 8.89
CA VAL A 154 32.75 -16.17 9.62
C VAL A 154 32.43 -15.91 11.09
N ASN A 155 33.17 -15.04 11.79
CA ASN A 155 33.06 -14.84 13.24
C ASN A 155 32.15 -13.67 13.66
N ARG A 156 31.11 -13.36 12.88
CA ARG A 156 30.31 -12.13 13.07
C ARG A 156 29.18 -12.27 14.09
N PHE A 157 28.65 -13.47 14.30
CA PHE A 157 27.49 -13.68 15.17
C PHE A 157 27.88 -13.82 16.64
N ARG A 158 27.01 -13.35 17.53
CA ARG A 158 27.15 -13.58 18.98
C ARG A 158 26.98 -15.05 19.33
N ASP A 159 26.01 -15.71 18.71
CA ASP A 159 25.84 -17.15 18.83
C ASP A 159 26.94 -17.86 18.02
N GLN A 160 27.85 -18.51 18.73
CA GLN A 160 28.97 -19.24 18.11
C GLN A 160 28.49 -20.38 17.22
N SER A 161 27.30 -20.96 17.49
CA SER A 161 26.75 -22.04 16.65
C SER A 161 26.37 -21.55 15.24
N GLU A 162 26.07 -20.26 15.07
CA GLU A 162 25.82 -19.63 13.77
C GLU A 162 27.10 -19.39 12.96
N ASN A 163 28.27 -19.34 13.64
CA ASN A 163 29.57 -19.15 13.00
C ASN A 163 30.18 -20.46 12.45
N LEU A 164 29.63 -21.64 12.77
CA LEU A 164 30.19 -22.97 12.42
C LEU A 164 29.96 -23.45 10.97
N GLY A 165 29.88 -22.53 9.99
CA GLY A 165 30.06 -22.88 8.57
C GLY A 165 28.81 -22.87 7.67
N LYS A 166 27.66 -22.36 8.11
CA LYS A 166 26.45 -22.32 7.27
C LYS A 166 26.46 -21.20 6.21
N ASP A 167 27.24 -20.13 6.39
CA ASP A 167 27.26 -18.98 5.48
C ASP A 167 28.68 -18.39 5.31
N THR A 168 29.54 -19.14 4.63
CA THR A 168 30.94 -18.79 4.28
C THR A 168 31.08 -18.18 2.88
N ARG A 169 29.97 -17.94 2.18
CA ARG A 169 29.97 -17.50 0.77
C ARG A 169 30.64 -16.12 0.66
N PRO A 170 31.67 -15.93 -0.20
CA PRO A 170 32.24 -14.61 -0.44
C PRO A 170 31.22 -13.61 -0.97
N ILE A 171 31.47 -12.30 -0.79
CA ILE A 171 30.55 -11.24 -1.24
C ILE A 171 30.23 -11.39 -2.74
N LEU A 172 31.24 -11.51 -3.60
CA LEU A 172 31.06 -11.57 -5.06
C LEU A 172 30.56 -12.93 -5.57
N SER A 173 30.42 -13.95 -4.73
CA SER A 173 29.94 -15.27 -5.15
C SER A 173 28.55 -15.20 -5.80
N PRO A 174 28.32 -15.83 -6.97
CA PRO A 174 26.99 -15.85 -7.60
C PRO A 174 25.93 -16.56 -6.72
N LYS A 175 26.37 -17.40 -5.76
CA LYS A 175 25.51 -18.06 -4.77
C LYS A 175 25.10 -17.15 -3.60
N ARG A 176 25.58 -15.91 -3.57
CA ARG A 176 25.25 -14.89 -2.56
C ARG A 176 24.48 -13.76 -3.21
N SER A 177 23.24 -13.54 -2.79
CA SER A 177 22.37 -12.50 -3.36
C SER A 177 22.76 -11.09 -2.87
N LEU A 178 22.41 -10.06 -3.63
CA LEU A 178 22.63 -8.67 -3.22
C LEU A 178 21.98 -8.36 -1.86
N GLY A 179 20.72 -8.77 -1.65
CA GLY A 179 20.04 -8.58 -0.38
C GLY A 179 20.76 -9.23 0.81
N SER A 180 21.40 -10.39 0.61
CA SER A 180 22.21 -11.02 1.67
C SER A 180 23.51 -10.26 1.97
N VAL A 181 24.06 -9.52 1.00
CA VAL A 181 25.22 -8.62 1.21
C VAL A 181 24.78 -7.35 1.94
N ILE A 182 23.60 -6.78 1.60
CA ILE A 182 23.02 -5.65 2.35
C ILE A 182 22.81 -6.04 3.82
N LYS A 183 22.23 -7.23 4.08
CA LYS A 183 22.06 -7.75 5.45
C LYS A 183 23.41 -7.99 6.16
N LEU A 184 24.44 -8.43 5.43
CA LEU A 184 25.79 -8.62 5.99
C LEU A 184 26.41 -7.31 6.47
N LEU A 185 26.15 -6.23 5.73
CA LEU A 185 26.75 -4.90 5.96
C LEU A 185 25.82 -3.93 6.71
N SER A 186 24.72 -4.44 7.27
CA SER A 186 23.77 -3.67 8.09
C SER A 186 23.88 -4.10 9.56
N PRO A 187 23.98 -3.17 10.52
CA PRO A 187 24.05 -3.53 11.94
C PRO A 187 22.88 -4.41 12.38
N SER A 188 23.13 -5.37 13.26
CA SER A 188 22.13 -6.33 13.75
C SER A 188 22.42 -6.76 15.18
N PRO A 189 21.40 -6.93 16.04
CA PRO A 189 21.58 -7.47 17.39
C PRO A 189 22.14 -8.91 17.39
N ALA A 190 21.98 -9.65 16.29
CA ALA A 190 22.58 -10.97 16.14
C ALA A 190 24.11 -10.94 16.02
N TYR A 191 24.69 -9.80 15.64
CA TYR A 191 26.13 -9.63 15.48
C TYR A 191 26.82 -9.20 16.79
N THR A 192 28.12 -9.53 16.89
CA THR A 192 28.96 -9.08 18.01
C THR A 192 29.03 -7.55 18.08
N ASP A 193 29.24 -7.01 19.27
CA ASP A 193 29.38 -5.55 19.45
C ASP A 193 30.52 -4.98 18.61
N GLU A 194 31.66 -5.69 18.56
CA GLU A 194 32.82 -5.32 17.74
C GLU A 194 32.49 -5.28 16.25
N TYR A 195 31.74 -6.27 15.74
CA TYR A 195 31.34 -6.28 14.33
C TYR A 195 30.36 -5.16 14.00
N ASN A 196 29.38 -4.92 14.88
CA ASN A 196 28.45 -3.79 14.71
C ASN A 196 29.16 -2.44 14.76
N GLU A 197 30.16 -2.28 15.62
CA GLU A 197 30.94 -1.04 15.68
C GLU A 197 31.77 -0.85 14.40
N TRP A 198 32.38 -1.92 13.90
CA TRP A 198 33.03 -1.89 12.59
C TRP A 198 32.03 -1.50 11.48
N LEU A 199 30.82 -2.09 11.46
CA LEU A 199 29.79 -1.73 10.47
C LEU A 199 29.35 -0.25 10.54
N ARG A 200 29.29 0.33 11.74
CA ARG A 200 28.98 1.77 11.92
C ARG A 200 30.12 2.67 11.48
N SER A 201 31.37 2.20 11.60
CA SER A 201 32.54 2.96 11.15
C SER A 201 32.65 3.07 9.63
N ILE A 202 32.04 2.16 8.87
CA ILE A 202 32.06 2.17 7.41
C ILE A 202 31.13 3.27 6.89
N PRO A 203 31.62 4.24 6.11
CA PRO A 203 30.77 5.25 5.51
C PRO A 203 29.73 4.64 4.56
N GLU A 204 28.50 5.14 4.60
CA GLU A 204 27.39 4.62 3.78
C GLU A 204 27.68 4.67 2.27
N ARG A 205 28.45 5.66 1.80
CA ARG A 205 28.91 5.71 0.39
C ARG A 205 29.73 4.49 -0.02
N ILE A 206 30.53 3.93 0.90
CA ILE A 206 31.38 2.76 0.65
C ILE A 206 30.53 1.49 0.62
N LYS A 207 29.56 1.35 1.53
CA LYS A 207 28.59 0.23 1.49
C LYS A 207 27.84 0.21 0.17
N SER A 208 27.33 1.37 -0.25
CA SER A 208 26.68 1.57 -1.55
C SER A 208 27.59 1.13 -2.72
N LEU A 209 28.88 1.46 -2.68
CA LEU A 209 29.86 1.03 -3.69
C LEU A 209 30.04 -0.50 -3.70
N VAL A 210 30.13 -1.15 -2.54
CA VAL A 210 30.21 -2.62 -2.44
C VAL A 210 28.96 -3.29 -3.04
N PHE A 211 27.76 -2.75 -2.77
CA PHE A 211 26.50 -3.24 -3.33
C PHE A 211 26.46 -3.10 -4.86
N LEU A 212 26.98 -1.99 -5.35
CA LEU A 212 27.09 -1.71 -6.78
C LEU A 212 28.06 -2.67 -7.48
N VAL A 213 29.25 -2.86 -6.92
CA VAL A 213 30.21 -3.84 -7.45
C VAL A 213 29.58 -5.23 -7.47
N LYS A 214 28.92 -5.63 -6.37
CA LYS A 214 28.20 -6.91 -6.29
C LYS A 214 27.16 -7.08 -7.40
N ARG A 215 26.43 -6.02 -7.74
CA ARG A 215 25.36 -6.05 -8.75
C ARG A 215 25.89 -6.24 -10.17
N PHE A 216 26.99 -5.57 -10.49
CA PHE A 216 27.59 -5.58 -11.83
C PHE A 216 28.54 -6.75 -12.04
N TYR A 217 29.13 -7.28 -10.96
CA TYR A 217 30.11 -8.36 -11.00
C TYR A 217 29.68 -9.53 -11.89
N ARG A 218 30.56 -9.87 -12.84
CA ARG A 218 30.47 -11.09 -13.62
C ARG A 218 31.59 -12.06 -13.20
N PRO A 219 31.33 -13.38 -13.12
CA PRO A 219 32.32 -14.34 -12.64
C PRO A 219 33.63 -14.38 -13.44
N ASP A 220 33.58 -14.06 -14.73
CA ASP A 220 34.73 -14.00 -15.64
C ASP A 220 35.72 -12.86 -15.31
N TRP A 221 35.30 -11.83 -14.60
CA TRP A 221 36.19 -10.74 -14.15
C TRP A 221 37.19 -11.20 -13.09
N GLY A 222 36.88 -12.27 -12.35
CA GLY A 222 37.74 -12.78 -11.28
C GLY A 222 38.10 -11.71 -10.25
N LEU A 223 39.41 -11.48 -10.06
CA LEU A 223 39.94 -10.47 -9.13
C LEU A 223 40.10 -9.08 -9.76
N ASP A 224 39.94 -8.94 -11.07
CA ASP A 224 40.14 -7.68 -11.81
C ASP A 224 38.86 -6.84 -11.95
N TRP A 225 37.86 -7.07 -11.09
CA TRP A 225 36.59 -6.35 -11.16
C TRP A 225 36.73 -4.82 -11.03
N MET A 226 37.82 -4.32 -10.44
CA MET A 226 38.05 -2.88 -10.28
C MET A 226 38.29 -2.16 -11.61
N SER A 227 38.87 -2.82 -12.62
CA SER A 227 39.23 -2.19 -13.91
C SER A 227 38.00 -1.78 -14.73
N HIS A 228 36.84 -2.36 -14.42
CA HIS A 228 35.56 -2.07 -15.04
C HIS A 228 34.88 -0.79 -14.50
N PHE A 229 35.42 -0.22 -13.41
CA PHE A 229 34.93 1.02 -12.80
C PHE A 229 35.94 2.14 -13.01
N SER A 230 35.45 3.36 -13.21
CA SER A 230 36.30 4.52 -13.43
C SER A 230 35.61 5.83 -13.06
N VAL A 231 36.35 6.93 -13.18
CA VAL A 231 35.86 8.31 -13.20
C VAL A 231 36.56 9.07 -14.32
N ASP A 232 35.96 10.16 -14.78
CA ASP A 232 36.64 11.07 -15.71
C ASP A 232 37.58 12.01 -14.98
N ALA A 233 38.62 12.48 -15.67
CA ALA A 233 39.31 13.70 -15.28
C ALA A 233 38.48 14.92 -15.71
N VAL A 234 38.02 15.72 -14.75
CA VAL A 234 37.23 16.94 -15.01
C VAL A 234 38.09 18.14 -14.64
N ASN A 235 38.33 19.04 -15.59
CA ASN A 235 39.19 20.22 -15.42
C ASN A 235 40.60 19.89 -14.87
N GLY A 236 41.15 18.72 -15.22
CA GLY A 236 42.49 18.29 -14.81
C GLY A 236 42.56 17.63 -13.43
N THR A 237 41.44 17.45 -12.72
CA THR A 237 41.38 16.69 -11.46
C THR A 237 40.50 15.46 -11.61
N THR A 238 40.76 14.43 -10.78
CA THR A 238 39.93 13.23 -10.70
C THR A 238 38.49 13.63 -10.38
N GLY A 239 37.55 13.24 -11.25
CA GLY A 239 36.14 13.53 -11.10
C GLY A 239 35.47 12.63 -10.07
N ASN A 240 34.21 12.94 -9.77
CA ASN A 240 33.45 12.28 -8.70
C ASN A 240 32.29 11.43 -9.21
N ILE A 241 32.04 11.36 -10.52
CA ILE A 241 30.95 10.57 -11.08
C ILE A 241 31.45 9.17 -11.39
N LEU A 242 30.98 8.18 -10.64
CA LEU A 242 31.34 6.79 -10.85
C LEU A 242 30.80 6.29 -12.19
N LYS A 243 31.67 5.64 -12.94
CA LYS A 243 31.37 5.02 -14.22
C LYS A 243 31.55 3.52 -14.16
N PHE A 244 30.75 2.82 -14.96
CA PHE A 244 30.91 1.42 -15.30
C PHE A 244 31.09 1.34 -16.82
N GLU A 245 32.17 0.73 -17.29
CA GLU A 245 32.47 0.59 -18.74
C GLU A 245 32.39 1.94 -19.48
N GLY A 246 32.95 2.99 -18.89
CA GLY A 246 32.99 4.35 -19.45
C GLY A 246 31.69 5.15 -19.35
N LYS A 247 30.59 4.56 -18.86
CA LYS A 247 29.27 5.22 -18.74
C LYS A 247 28.95 5.61 -17.29
N PRO A 248 28.45 6.83 -17.02
CA PRO A 248 27.97 7.21 -15.71
C PRO A 248 26.93 6.24 -15.17
N ILE A 249 27.11 5.81 -13.92
CA ILE A 249 26.13 4.93 -13.27
C ILE A 249 25.05 5.80 -12.65
N MET A 250 23.81 5.58 -13.08
CA MET A 250 22.65 6.25 -12.53
C MET A 250 22.08 5.45 -11.36
N GLY A 251 22.02 6.07 -10.19
CA GLY A 251 21.28 5.56 -9.03
C GLY A 251 19.82 6.03 -9.06
N SER A 252 18.93 5.18 -8.57
CA SER A 252 17.53 5.54 -8.29
C SER A 252 17.43 6.01 -6.84
N TYR A 253 16.81 7.16 -6.62
CA TYR A 253 16.66 7.77 -5.31
C TYR A 253 15.21 8.10 -5.04
N LEU A 254 14.77 7.91 -3.80
CA LEU A 254 13.46 8.33 -3.33
C LEU A 254 13.64 9.39 -2.25
N ARG A 255 12.84 10.46 -2.30
CA ARG A 255 12.75 11.43 -1.21
C ARG A 255 12.02 10.80 -0.02
N VAL A 256 12.59 10.95 1.17
CA VAL A 256 11.93 10.60 2.44
C VAL A 256 11.99 11.80 3.37
N GLY A 257 11.08 12.73 3.10
CA GLY A 257 10.90 13.98 3.81
C GLY A 257 11.97 15.04 3.53
N LYS A 258 11.79 16.17 4.20
CA LYS A 258 12.72 17.30 4.26
C LYS A 258 13.24 17.45 5.68
N ASN A 259 14.49 17.89 5.82
CA ASN A 259 15.03 18.23 7.13
C ASN A 259 14.57 19.61 7.61
N GLU A 260 14.99 20.01 8.82
CA GLU A 260 14.67 21.30 9.44
C GLU A 260 15.02 22.53 8.59
N LYS A 261 15.99 22.39 7.66
CA LYS A 261 16.42 23.46 6.74
C LYS A 261 15.63 23.46 5.42
N GLY A 262 14.61 22.59 5.31
CA GLY A 262 13.82 22.41 4.09
C GLY A 262 14.53 21.63 2.97
N LEU A 263 15.71 21.04 3.24
CA LEU A 263 16.45 20.26 2.24
C LEU A 263 15.82 18.88 2.08
N ASN A 264 15.62 18.45 0.82
CA ASN A 264 15.12 17.12 0.50
C ASN A 264 16.12 16.04 0.97
N ARG A 265 15.63 15.00 1.65
CA ARG A 265 16.41 13.85 2.08
C ARG A 265 16.23 12.72 1.06
N PHE A 266 17.19 12.54 0.16
CA PHE A 266 17.16 11.48 -0.85
C PHE A 266 17.92 10.24 -0.39
N PHE A 267 17.31 9.06 -0.55
CA PHE A 267 17.91 7.78 -0.22
C PHE A 267 17.96 6.90 -1.45
N LYS A 268 19.11 6.25 -1.65
CA LYS A 268 19.32 5.37 -2.79
C LYS A 268 18.49 4.10 -2.63
N LEU A 269 17.63 3.85 -3.60
CA LEU A 269 16.91 2.59 -3.76
C LEU A 269 17.88 1.49 -4.20
N ARG A 270 17.51 0.25 -3.89
CA ARG A 270 18.23 -0.90 -4.39
C ARG A 270 18.24 -0.93 -5.91
N GLN A 271 19.35 -1.39 -6.47
CA GLN A 271 19.51 -1.53 -7.92
C GLN A 271 18.51 -2.53 -8.53
N ASP A 272 18.05 -3.50 -7.75
CA ASP A 272 17.02 -4.48 -8.12
C ASP A 272 15.62 -4.09 -7.63
N PHE A 273 15.43 -2.89 -7.07
CA PHE A 273 14.11 -2.37 -6.73
C PHE A 273 13.40 -1.86 -7.99
N MET A 274 12.18 -2.33 -8.17
CA MET A 274 11.20 -1.75 -9.08
C MET A 274 9.93 -1.46 -8.27
N PRO A 275 9.23 -0.33 -8.47
CA PRO A 275 7.91 -0.11 -7.91
C PRO A 275 6.98 -1.30 -8.12
N ALA A 276 6.16 -1.58 -7.10
CA ALA A 276 5.11 -2.57 -7.23
C ALA A 276 4.15 -2.13 -8.34
N PHE A 277 3.72 -3.09 -9.14
CA PHE A 277 2.60 -2.87 -10.04
C PHE A 277 1.32 -2.79 -9.20
N LYS A 278 0.62 -1.64 -9.28
CA LYS A 278 -0.57 -1.38 -8.47
C LYS A 278 -1.79 -1.19 -9.34
N LEU A 279 -2.87 -1.87 -8.97
CA LEU A 279 -4.22 -1.59 -9.45
C LEU A 279 -5.02 -0.99 -8.30
N GLN A 280 -5.74 0.08 -8.61
CA GLN A 280 -6.63 0.70 -7.66
C GLN A 280 -7.85 -0.20 -7.45
N TRP A 281 -8.11 -0.60 -6.21
CA TRP A 281 -9.24 -1.48 -5.87
C TRP A 281 -10.37 -0.75 -5.15
N GLU A 282 -10.02 0.34 -4.48
CA GLU A 282 -10.86 1.18 -3.64
C GLU A 282 -10.42 2.64 -3.84
N ASP A 283 -11.32 3.60 -3.63
CA ASP A 283 -10.96 5.02 -3.48
C ASP A 283 -11.78 5.68 -2.36
N ASP A 284 -12.95 6.25 -2.64
CA ASP A 284 -13.77 6.99 -1.66
C ASP A 284 -14.96 6.20 -1.14
N ILE A 285 -15.82 5.70 -2.02
CA ILE A 285 -17.01 4.95 -1.63
C ILE A 285 -16.76 3.45 -1.82
N THR A 286 -16.70 2.72 -0.70
CA THR A 286 -16.39 1.29 -0.70
C THR A 286 -17.48 0.49 0.00
N ALA A 287 -17.95 -0.57 -0.64
CA ALA A 287 -18.73 -1.62 -0.02
C ALA A 287 -17.81 -2.76 0.43
N SER A 288 -18.03 -3.30 1.63
CA SER A 288 -17.23 -4.43 2.13
C SER A 288 -18.07 -5.45 2.88
N ILE A 289 -17.58 -6.69 2.89
CA ILE A 289 -18.20 -7.83 3.58
C ILE A 289 -17.12 -8.63 4.30
N ILE A 290 -17.51 -9.25 5.42
CA ILE A 290 -16.67 -10.19 6.16
C ILE A 290 -17.27 -11.58 6.04
N VAL A 291 -16.47 -12.51 5.51
CA VAL A 291 -16.92 -13.86 5.17
C VAL A 291 -16.04 -14.88 5.92
N PRO A 292 -16.65 -15.86 6.61
CA PRO A 292 -15.94 -16.98 7.20
C PRO A 292 -15.13 -17.77 6.16
N VAL A 293 -13.90 -18.14 6.52
CA VAL A 293 -12.97 -18.86 5.61
C VAL A 293 -13.50 -20.22 5.19
N ASN A 294 -14.26 -20.91 6.04
CA ASN A 294 -14.85 -22.22 5.73
C ASN A 294 -15.92 -22.20 4.63
N GLN A 295 -16.33 -21.01 4.17
CA GLN A 295 -17.26 -20.83 3.04
C GLN A 295 -16.54 -20.42 1.74
N LEU A 296 -15.20 -20.36 1.76
CA LEU A 296 -14.40 -19.85 0.67
C LEU A 296 -13.43 -20.92 0.18
N GLU A 297 -13.35 -21.04 -1.14
CA GLU A 297 -12.37 -21.88 -1.83
C GLU A 297 -11.35 -20.98 -2.55
N ASN A 298 -10.29 -21.56 -3.12
CA ASN A 298 -9.39 -20.83 -4.02
C ASN A 298 -8.68 -19.61 -3.38
N LEU A 299 -8.52 -19.63 -2.06
CA LEU A 299 -7.88 -18.58 -1.28
C LEU A 299 -6.35 -18.56 -1.47
N PRO A 300 -5.69 -17.40 -1.31
CA PRO A 300 -4.24 -17.38 -1.21
C PRO A 300 -3.76 -18.14 0.04
N ASP A 301 -2.56 -18.72 -0.04
CA ASP A 301 -2.00 -19.58 1.03
C ASP A 301 -2.06 -18.93 2.42
N TRP A 302 -1.79 -17.62 2.50
CA TRP A 302 -1.79 -16.87 3.76
C TRP A 302 -3.19 -16.70 4.38
N ALA A 303 -4.25 -16.69 3.57
CA ALA A 303 -5.60 -16.37 4.01
C ALA A 303 -6.27 -17.54 4.73
N SER A 304 -5.85 -18.78 4.44
CA SER A 304 -6.39 -20.02 5.03
C SER A 304 -6.25 -20.10 6.56
N LYS A 305 -5.34 -19.32 7.16
CA LYS A 305 -5.09 -19.29 8.61
C LYS A 305 -6.04 -18.38 9.39
N HIS A 306 -6.81 -17.55 8.70
CA HIS A 306 -7.76 -16.63 9.33
C HIS A 306 -9.09 -17.34 9.60
N LEU A 307 -9.84 -16.86 10.59
CA LEU A 307 -11.22 -17.30 10.80
C LEU A 307 -12.13 -16.73 9.70
N SER A 308 -11.96 -15.43 9.43
CA SER A 308 -12.76 -14.67 8.49
C SER A 308 -11.88 -13.73 7.68
N LEU A 309 -12.34 -13.38 6.48
CA LEU A 309 -11.64 -12.47 5.57
C LEU A 309 -12.57 -11.32 5.21
N LYS A 310 -11.98 -10.13 5.03
CA LYS A 310 -12.69 -8.97 4.49
C LYS A 310 -12.49 -8.91 2.98
N PHE A 311 -13.56 -8.66 2.27
CA PHE A 311 -13.55 -8.32 0.85
C PHE A 311 -14.11 -6.92 0.67
N ALA A 312 -13.57 -6.17 -0.28
CA ALA A 312 -14.00 -4.82 -0.58
C ALA A 312 -14.15 -4.64 -2.09
N LYS A 313 -15.06 -3.74 -2.45
CA LYS A 313 -15.28 -3.31 -3.82
C LYS A 313 -15.61 -1.83 -3.83
N ASN A 314 -14.93 -1.10 -4.71
CA ASN A 314 -15.28 0.26 -5.08
C ASN A 314 -16.71 0.33 -5.64
N CYS A 315 -17.47 1.33 -5.19
CA CYS A 315 -18.85 1.59 -5.65
C CYS A 315 -18.90 2.51 -6.87
N GLU A 316 -17.81 3.19 -7.20
CA GLU A 316 -17.79 4.31 -8.15
C GLU A 316 -17.16 3.92 -9.49
N ALA A 317 -17.76 4.33 -10.61
CA ALA A 317 -17.14 4.16 -11.93
C ALA A 317 -16.14 5.29 -12.28
N ARG A 318 -16.23 6.42 -11.57
CA ARG A 318 -15.37 7.59 -11.74
C ARG A 318 -15.06 8.21 -10.37
N PHE A 319 -13.83 8.67 -10.17
CA PHE A 319 -13.35 9.25 -8.93
C PHE A 319 -13.33 10.77 -9.00
N PHE A 320 -13.94 11.44 -8.01
CA PHE A 320 -14.01 12.90 -7.98
C PHE A 320 -12.74 13.55 -7.41
N GLN A 321 -11.66 13.46 -8.16
CA GLN A 321 -10.32 13.86 -7.76
C GLN A 321 -10.19 15.36 -7.49
N ARG A 322 -9.30 15.72 -6.55
CA ARG A 322 -8.84 17.10 -6.29
C ARG A 322 -7.35 17.20 -6.61
N PRO A 323 -6.96 17.65 -7.81
CA PRO A 323 -5.55 17.66 -8.22
C PRO A 323 -4.82 18.91 -7.73
N ASP A 324 -4.49 18.94 -6.43
CA ASP A 324 -3.81 20.09 -5.80
C ASP A 324 -2.46 20.39 -6.48
N ASP A 325 -1.72 19.36 -6.90
CA ASP A 325 -0.37 19.49 -7.47
C ASP A 325 -0.37 19.85 -8.98
N ALA A 326 -1.50 19.71 -9.68
CA ALA A 326 -1.60 20.01 -11.11
C ALA A 326 -1.46 21.50 -11.44
N ILE A 327 -1.47 22.37 -10.40
CA ILE A 327 -1.13 23.78 -10.56
C ILE A 327 0.30 23.99 -11.06
N ILE A 328 1.19 23.03 -10.80
CA ILE A 328 2.57 23.02 -11.28
C ILE A 328 2.60 22.21 -12.58
N ARG A 329 2.83 22.89 -13.71
CA ARG A 329 2.87 22.28 -15.04
C ARG A 329 3.87 21.12 -15.09
N GLY A 330 3.44 20.00 -15.68
CA GLY A 330 4.26 18.81 -15.86
C GLY A 330 4.50 17.97 -14.59
N TYR A 331 4.04 18.43 -13.42
CA TYR A 331 4.26 17.71 -12.16
C TYR A 331 3.28 16.55 -12.00
N ASP A 332 1.97 16.82 -12.03
CA ASP A 332 0.94 15.78 -11.96
C ASP A 332 0.61 15.24 -13.37
N LYS A 333 1.45 14.31 -13.81
CA LYS A 333 1.34 13.69 -15.15
C LYS A 333 0.03 12.93 -15.34
N GLN A 334 -0.51 12.34 -14.28
CA GLN A 334 -1.77 11.59 -14.36
C GLN A 334 -2.93 12.55 -14.59
N THR A 335 -3.00 13.64 -13.81
CA THR A 335 -4.04 14.66 -14.01
C THR A 335 -3.91 15.31 -15.38
N GLU A 336 -2.71 15.66 -15.84
CA GLU A 336 -2.56 16.25 -17.18
C GLU A 336 -2.99 15.30 -18.30
N LYS A 337 -2.67 14.00 -18.18
CA LYS A 337 -3.15 12.98 -19.10
C LYS A 337 -4.67 12.84 -19.05
N ASP A 338 -5.26 12.86 -17.86
CA ASP A 338 -6.70 12.69 -17.69
C ASP A 338 -7.46 13.92 -18.21
N LEU A 339 -7.03 15.14 -17.89
CA LEU A 339 -7.64 16.39 -18.35
C LEU A 339 -7.55 16.59 -19.86
N ALA A 340 -6.54 16.02 -20.53
CA ALA A 340 -6.39 16.04 -21.98
C ALA A 340 -7.41 15.14 -22.73
N ARG A 341 -8.28 14.41 -22.02
CA ARG A 341 -9.36 13.62 -22.63
C ARG A 341 -10.58 14.47 -22.93
N TYR A 342 -11.31 14.10 -23.97
CA TYR A 342 -12.55 14.79 -24.39
C TYR A 342 -13.81 14.39 -23.59
N ASP A 343 -13.76 13.34 -22.77
CA ASP A 343 -14.93 12.78 -22.05
C ASP A 343 -14.94 13.09 -20.54
N ASN A 344 -14.41 14.25 -20.16
CA ASN A 344 -14.28 14.67 -18.78
C ASN A 344 -15.49 15.45 -18.26
N PHE A 345 -15.87 15.17 -17.01
CA PHE A 345 -16.63 16.13 -16.20
C PHE A 345 -15.64 16.93 -15.36
N LEU A 346 -15.69 18.26 -15.49
CA LEU A 346 -14.74 19.21 -14.92
C LEU A 346 -15.49 20.22 -14.04
N SER A 347 -14.86 20.64 -12.94
CA SER A 347 -15.41 21.68 -12.07
C SER A 347 -14.28 22.50 -11.44
N ASN A 348 -14.52 23.80 -11.24
CA ASN A 348 -13.56 24.75 -10.66
C ASN A 348 -12.24 24.92 -11.44
N PHE A 349 -12.30 24.88 -12.77
CA PHE A 349 -11.26 25.34 -13.68
C PHE A 349 -11.74 26.60 -14.42
N GLU A 350 -10.79 27.44 -14.87
CA GLU A 350 -11.12 28.57 -15.76
C GLU A 350 -11.52 28.04 -17.15
N PRO A 351 -12.59 28.57 -17.78
CA PRO A 351 -12.94 28.26 -19.16
C PRO A 351 -12.02 29.04 -20.11
N LEU A 352 -11.02 28.37 -20.67
CA LEU A 352 -10.04 28.96 -21.57
C LEU A 352 -10.55 28.93 -23.02
N THR A 353 -10.41 30.03 -23.74
CA THR A 353 -10.83 30.15 -25.15
C THR A 353 -9.70 29.74 -26.10
N ARG A 354 -10.00 29.54 -27.38
CA ARG A 354 -8.96 29.36 -28.42
C ARG A 354 -7.86 30.43 -28.39
N ALA A 355 -8.19 31.70 -28.11
CA ALA A 355 -7.20 32.77 -27.99
C ALA A 355 -6.27 32.58 -26.77
N ASP A 356 -6.77 31.97 -25.69
CA ASP A 356 -5.94 31.57 -24.55
C ASP A 356 -4.96 30.45 -24.94
N ALA A 357 -5.38 29.50 -25.78
CA ALA A 357 -4.49 28.47 -26.30
C ALA A 357 -3.30 29.09 -27.07
N SER A 358 -3.57 30.04 -27.98
CA SER A 358 -2.51 30.77 -28.70
C SER A 358 -1.57 31.49 -27.73
N ARG A 359 -2.10 32.21 -26.71
CA ARG A 359 -1.28 32.87 -25.68
C ARG A 359 -0.42 31.90 -24.87
N ILE A 360 -0.97 30.74 -24.54
CA ILE A 360 -0.23 29.70 -23.80
C ILE A 360 0.92 29.18 -24.67
N ILE A 361 0.69 28.88 -25.95
CA ILE A 361 1.71 28.38 -26.88
C ILE A 361 2.81 29.43 -27.15
N GLU A 362 2.43 30.70 -27.34
CA GLU A 362 3.36 31.83 -27.48
C GLU A 362 4.27 31.99 -26.26
N ASN A 363 3.79 31.62 -25.07
CA ASN A 363 4.61 31.51 -23.87
C ASN A 363 5.42 30.20 -23.86
N THR A 364 6.26 30.04 -24.88
CA THR A 364 6.93 28.77 -25.24
C THR A 364 7.71 28.13 -24.10
N ILE A 365 8.34 28.93 -23.23
CA ILE A 365 9.08 28.43 -22.06
C ILE A 365 8.14 27.68 -21.11
N HIS A 366 7.06 28.33 -20.68
CA HIS A 366 6.09 27.71 -19.77
C HIS A 366 5.24 26.64 -20.45
N PHE A 367 4.95 26.78 -21.75
CA PHE A 367 4.30 25.74 -22.53
C PHE A 367 5.12 24.45 -22.55
N SER A 368 6.45 24.55 -22.63
CA SER A 368 7.34 23.39 -22.64
C SER A 368 7.32 22.60 -21.32
N GLU A 369 6.85 23.19 -20.22
CA GLU A 369 6.74 22.57 -18.90
C GLU A 369 5.57 21.56 -18.81
N TYR A 370 4.52 21.72 -19.62
CA TYR A 370 3.43 20.73 -19.65
C TYR A 370 3.90 19.38 -20.19
N THR A 371 3.26 18.32 -19.75
CA THR A 371 3.38 16.99 -20.33
C THR A 371 2.91 16.97 -21.79
N GLU A 372 3.41 16.01 -22.56
CA GLU A 372 3.04 15.85 -23.97
C GLU A 372 1.51 15.75 -24.21
N PRO A 373 0.71 14.99 -23.42
CA PRO A 373 -0.74 14.95 -23.59
C PRO A 373 -1.40 16.33 -23.51
N MET A 374 -1.05 17.12 -22.49
CA MET A 374 -1.62 18.46 -22.31
C MET A 374 -1.15 19.43 -23.40
N ARG A 375 0.12 19.36 -23.81
CA ARG A 375 0.62 20.18 -24.94
C ARG A 375 -0.13 19.90 -26.23
N LYS A 376 -0.32 18.62 -26.58
CA LYS A 376 -1.07 18.22 -27.77
C LYS A 376 -2.51 18.70 -27.71
N PHE A 377 -3.16 18.52 -26.56
CA PHE A 377 -4.53 18.99 -26.37
C PHE A 377 -4.66 20.50 -26.58
N ILE A 378 -3.75 21.30 -26.01
CA ILE A 378 -3.74 22.77 -26.19
C ILE A 378 -3.48 23.15 -27.65
N GLU A 379 -2.52 22.51 -28.32
CA GLU A 379 -2.24 22.74 -29.75
C GLU A 379 -3.42 22.35 -30.65
N GLU A 380 -4.13 21.28 -30.33
CA GLU A 380 -5.33 20.84 -31.05
C GLU A 380 -6.49 21.82 -30.83
N SER A 381 -6.70 22.28 -29.59
CA SER A 381 -7.69 23.33 -29.27
C SER A 381 -7.38 24.66 -29.97
N GLU A 382 -6.11 25.01 -30.20
CA GLU A 382 -5.74 26.22 -30.94
C GLU A 382 -6.08 26.11 -32.44
N LYS A 383 -5.84 24.93 -33.02
CA LYS A 383 -6.03 24.65 -34.45
C LYS A 383 -7.49 24.45 -34.84
N ASP A 384 -8.32 23.99 -33.91
CA ASP A 384 -9.73 23.72 -34.17
C ASP A 384 -10.55 25.03 -34.13
N PRO A 385 -11.07 25.51 -35.29
CA PRO A 385 -11.83 26.75 -35.35
C PRO A 385 -13.18 26.68 -34.63
N ASP A 386 -13.71 25.48 -34.40
CA ASP A 386 -15.01 25.24 -33.75
C ASP A 386 -14.85 25.04 -32.23
N PHE A 387 -13.62 25.11 -31.71
CA PHE A 387 -13.33 24.88 -30.30
C PHE A 387 -13.65 26.11 -29.44
N GLU A 388 -14.73 26.05 -28.66
CA GLU A 388 -15.18 27.18 -27.83
C GLU A 388 -14.38 27.33 -26.52
N TYR A 389 -14.25 26.25 -25.74
CA TYR A 389 -13.63 26.28 -24.42
C TYR A 389 -12.86 25.00 -24.07
N PHE A 390 -11.67 25.14 -23.46
CA PHE A 390 -10.90 24.06 -22.83
C PHE A 390 -10.50 24.43 -21.39
N VAL A 391 -9.82 23.50 -20.71
CA VAL A 391 -9.14 23.77 -19.43
C VAL A 391 -7.68 23.35 -19.53
N ALA A 392 -6.80 24.02 -18.79
CA ALA A 392 -5.42 23.61 -18.59
C ALA A 392 -5.19 23.23 -17.12
N SER A 393 -4.25 22.30 -16.88
CA SER A 393 -3.98 21.75 -15.54
C SER A 393 -3.67 22.80 -14.49
N ASN A 394 -3.02 23.90 -14.88
CA ASN A 394 -2.62 24.99 -13.97
C ASN A 394 -3.62 26.15 -13.88
N CYS A 395 -4.71 26.11 -14.64
CA CYS A 395 -5.68 27.21 -14.76
C CYS A 395 -6.93 26.92 -13.93
N PHE A 396 -6.79 26.92 -12.61
CA PHE A 396 -7.93 26.76 -11.69
C PHE A 396 -8.82 27.99 -11.72
N ARG A 397 -10.12 27.77 -11.47
CA ARG A 397 -11.12 28.84 -11.38
C ARG A 397 -10.68 29.90 -10.37
N LEU A 398 -10.74 31.16 -10.75
CA LEU A 398 -10.52 32.30 -9.87
C LEU A 398 -11.77 32.53 -9.01
N VAL A 399 -11.57 32.58 -7.70
CA VAL A 399 -12.56 32.98 -6.71
C VAL A 399 -11.99 34.19 -5.99
N ASP A 400 -12.66 35.33 -6.13
CA ASP A 400 -12.17 36.63 -5.63
C ASP A 400 -10.75 36.97 -6.11
N GLY A 401 -10.44 36.63 -7.36
CA GLY A 401 -9.14 36.88 -7.99
C GLY A 401 -8.03 35.90 -7.62
N VAL A 402 -8.30 34.89 -6.80
CA VAL A 402 -7.32 33.88 -6.37
C VAL A 402 -7.70 32.50 -6.92
N PRO A 403 -6.75 31.71 -7.44
CA PRO A 403 -7.02 30.33 -7.86
C PRO A 403 -7.68 29.51 -6.75
N SER A 404 -8.76 28.82 -7.08
CA SER A 404 -9.48 27.94 -6.18
C SER A 404 -8.56 26.87 -5.62
N LYS A 405 -8.68 26.59 -4.30
CA LYS A 405 -8.00 25.48 -3.63
C LYS A 405 -8.76 24.15 -3.75
N ASN A 406 -9.76 24.09 -4.63
CA ASN A 406 -10.60 22.92 -4.84
C ASN A 406 -10.94 22.68 -6.33
N PRO A 407 -9.93 22.58 -7.23
CA PRO A 407 -10.14 22.09 -8.59
C PRO A 407 -10.68 20.66 -8.56
N ARG A 408 -11.57 20.27 -9.48
CA ARG A 408 -12.18 18.94 -9.47
C ARG A 408 -12.39 18.37 -10.87
N TYR A 409 -12.21 17.06 -11.00
CA TYR A 409 -12.61 16.32 -12.19
C TYR A 409 -13.06 14.90 -11.83
N LEU A 410 -13.89 14.29 -12.68
CA LEU A 410 -14.25 12.87 -12.57
C LEU A 410 -13.28 12.01 -13.38
N GLN A 411 -12.22 11.55 -12.72
CA GLN A 411 -11.27 10.58 -13.28
C GLN A 411 -12.00 9.26 -13.58
N LEU A 412 -11.84 8.71 -14.78
CA LEU A 412 -12.34 7.37 -15.06
C LEU A 412 -11.55 6.34 -14.25
N ASP A 413 -12.23 5.38 -13.62
CA ASP A 413 -11.56 4.31 -12.87
C ASP A 413 -10.45 3.70 -13.76
N PRO A 414 -9.17 3.73 -13.31
CA PRO A 414 -8.04 3.26 -14.11
C PRO A 414 -8.16 1.81 -14.59
N ASN A 415 -8.97 0.98 -13.92
CA ASN A 415 -9.24 -0.38 -14.37
C ASN A 415 -9.99 -0.44 -15.71
N TYR A 416 -10.69 0.62 -16.12
CA TYR A 416 -11.32 0.72 -17.45
C TYR A 416 -10.38 1.31 -18.51
N THR A 417 -9.38 2.10 -18.10
CA THR A 417 -8.44 2.72 -19.06
C THR A 417 -7.30 1.79 -19.44
N ASP A 418 -6.97 0.81 -18.60
CA ASP A 418 -5.98 -0.25 -18.88
C ASP A 418 -6.57 -1.65 -18.62
N PRO A 419 -7.39 -2.19 -19.55
CA PRO A 419 -8.03 -3.49 -19.38
C PRO A 419 -7.04 -4.66 -19.39
N MET A 420 -5.88 -4.51 -20.04
CA MET A 420 -4.85 -5.55 -20.07
C MET A 420 -4.19 -5.70 -18.69
N ALA A 421 -3.86 -4.58 -18.04
CA ALA A 421 -3.39 -4.57 -16.67
C ALA A 421 -4.35 -5.27 -15.70
N ARG A 422 -5.65 -4.96 -15.82
CA ARG A 422 -6.70 -5.62 -15.03
C ARG A 422 -6.75 -7.13 -15.28
N TYR A 423 -6.66 -7.53 -16.55
CA TYR A 423 -6.61 -8.94 -16.96
C TYR A 423 -5.41 -9.67 -16.35
N LEU A 424 -4.21 -9.08 -16.43
CA LEU A 424 -2.97 -9.65 -15.89
C LEU A 424 -3.02 -9.86 -14.37
N ALA A 425 -3.64 -8.93 -13.64
CA ALA A 425 -3.82 -9.04 -12.18
C ALA A 425 -4.83 -10.11 -11.75
N GLU A 426 -5.68 -10.59 -12.67
CA GLU A 426 -6.51 -11.77 -12.44
C GLU A 426 -5.79 -13.04 -12.90
N LEU A 427 -5.18 -13.01 -14.09
CA LEU A 427 -4.47 -14.12 -14.71
C LEU A 427 -3.37 -14.68 -13.78
N SER A 428 -2.52 -13.81 -13.26
CA SER A 428 -1.32 -14.21 -12.53
C SER A 428 -1.61 -15.00 -11.25
N PRO A 429 -2.45 -14.50 -10.31
CA PRO A 429 -2.82 -15.29 -9.13
C PRO A 429 -3.66 -16.51 -9.49
N ARG A 430 -4.46 -16.46 -10.57
CA ARG A 430 -5.22 -17.62 -11.07
C ARG A 430 -4.29 -18.77 -11.46
N LEU A 431 -3.23 -18.48 -12.23
CA LEU A 431 -2.23 -19.48 -12.60
C LEU A 431 -1.46 -19.99 -11.37
N TYR A 432 -1.03 -19.10 -10.49
CA TYR A 432 -0.28 -19.47 -9.29
C TYR A 432 -1.06 -20.39 -8.34
N ARG A 433 -2.37 -20.13 -8.20
CA ARG A 433 -3.28 -20.92 -7.36
C ARG A 433 -3.93 -22.09 -8.10
N ARG A 434 -3.69 -22.22 -9.42
CA ARG A 434 -4.25 -23.26 -10.31
C ARG A 434 -5.78 -23.26 -10.36
N ILE A 435 -6.38 -22.07 -10.41
CA ILE A 435 -7.84 -21.91 -10.41
C ILE A 435 -8.35 -21.93 -11.87
N PRO A 436 -9.27 -22.83 -12.25
CA PRO A 436 -9.86 -22.85 -13.61
C PRO A 436 -10.47 -21.50 -14.03
N ALA A 437 -10.46 -21.17 -15.33
CA ALA A 437 -10.90 -19.86 -15.82
C ALA A 437 -12.39 -19.53 -15.58
N ASP A 438 -13.22 -20.53 -15.34
CA ASP A 438 -14.64 -20.43 -15.03
C ASP A 438 -14.94 -20.31 -13.52
N GLU A 439 -13.95 -20.56 -12.66
CA GLU A 439 -14.10 -20.47 -11.21
C GLU A 439 -13.81 -19.05 -10.69
N PRO A 440 -14.49 -18.60 -9.60
CA PRO A 440 -14.19 -17.33 -8.96
C PRO A 440 -12.76 -17.26 -8.42
N LEU A 441 -12.16 -16.07 -8.51
CA LEU A 441 -10.87 -15.75 -7.89
C LEU A 441 -11.09 -14.81 -6.69
N PRO A 442 -11.10 -15.30 -5.45
CA PRO A 442 -11.20 -14.43 -4.28
C PRO A 442 -9.95 -13.56 -4.11
N GLN A 443 -10.17 -12.26 -3.87
CA GLN A 443 -9.12 -11.29 -3.56
C GLN A 443 -9.40 -10.63 -2.19
N PRO A 444 -9.08 -11.32 -1.08
CA PRO A 444 -9.30 -10.77 0.26
C PRO A 444 -8.31 -9.63 0.55
N ILE A 445 -8.73 -8.70 1.39
CA ILE A 445 -7.83 -7.69 1.98
C ILE A 445 -6.74 -8.42 2.77
N GLY A 446 -5.48 -8.09 2.52
CA GLY A 446 -4.33 -8.70 3.19
C GLY A 446 -3.58 -7.78 4.14
N ALA A 447 -3.89 -6.48 4.15
CA ALA A 447 -3.32 -5.51 5.09
C ALA A 447 -4.26 -4.31 5.28
N VAL A 448 -4.35 -3.80 6.51
CA VAL A 448 -5.11 -2.59 6.84
C VAL A 448 -4.14 -1.51 7.31
N LEU A 449 -3.98 -0.46 6.49
CA LEU A 449 -2.90 0.52 6.55
C LEU A 449 -3.43 1.96 6.63
N PRO A 450 -4.15 2.35 7.71
CA PRO A 450 -4.68 3.71 7.86
C PRO A 450 -3.57 4.76 7.82
N GLY A 451 -3.94 6.01 7.53
CA GLY A 451 -3.04 7.15 7.52
C GLY A 451 -3.48 8.23 8.49
N ARG A 452 -2.50 8.94 9.07
CA ARG A 452 -2.75 10.12 9.91
C ARG A 452 -2.11 11.35 9.32
N ARG A 453 -2.82 12.46 9.42
CA ARG A 453 -2.27 13.77 9.10
C ARG A 453 -1.74 14.44 10.35
N ASN A 454 -0.42 14.56 10.40
CA ASN A 454 0.29 15.21 11.47
C ASN A 454 0.63 16.66 11.10
N ASN A 455 0.70 17.52 12.10
CA ASN A 455 1.15 18.89 11.95
C ASN A 455 1.96 19.35 13.18
N PRO A 456 2.97 20.21 12.98
CA PRO A 456 3.59 20.96 14.06
C PRO A 456 2.60 21.96 14.66
N PRO A 457 2.90 22.54 15.83
CA PRO A 457 2.12 23.66 16.34
C PRO A 457 2.24 24.89 15.41
N ASP A 458 1.14 25.60 15.23
CA ASP A 458 1.11 26.94 14.63
C ASP A 458 0.46 27.89 15.64
N ARG A 459 1.31 28.58 16.40
CA ARG A 459 0.87 29.47 17.48
C ARG A 459 0.09 30.68 16.97
N GLN A 460 0.36 31.14 15.74
CA GLN A 460 -0.35 32.28 15.16
C GLN A 460 -1.77 31.90 14.74
N ALA A 461 -1.94 30.70 14.19
CA ALA A 461 -3.23 30.15 13.80
C ALA A 461 -3.99 29.47 14.96
N GLY A 462 -3.41 29.43 16.17
CA GLY A 462 -3.99 28.73 17.33
C GLY A 462 -4.05 27.21 17.18
N ILE A 463 -3.21 26.64 16.30
CA ILE A 463 -3.17 25.20 16.02
C ILE A 463 -2.17 24.54 16.97
N ARG A 464 -2.64 23.57 17.75
CA ARG A 464 -1.80 22.73 18.63
C ARG A 464 -1.13 21.60 17.84
N SER A 465 -0.04 21.08 18.38
CA SER A 465 0.69 19.94 17.78
C SER A 465 -0.19 18.70 17.67
N LEU A 466 0.03 17.93 16.59
CA LEU A 466 -0.43 16.54 16.43
C LEU A 466 0.71 15.64 15.91
N ALA A 467 1.94 16.14 15.84
CA ALA A 467 3.07 15.44 15.23
C ALA A 467 3.82 14.50 16.20
N VAL A 468 3.08 13.73 16.99
CA VAL A 468 3.62 12.81 18.02
C VAL A 468 3.90 11.40 17.49
N TYR A 469 3.46 11.08 16.27
CA TYR A 469 3.69 9.78 15.65
C TYR A 469 5.05 9.74 14.95
N GLY A 470 5.77 8.64 15.10
CA GLY A 470 6.88 8.23 14.23
C GLY A 470 6.39 7.80 12.84
N PRO A 471 7.25 7.23 11.98
CA PRO A 471 6.90 6.92 10.59
C PRO A 471 5.75 5.92 10.46
N ILE A 472 5.79 4.85 11.27
CA ILE A 472 4.82 3.76 11.26
C ILE A 472 4.55 3.36 12.70
N HIS A 473 3.27 3.35 13.08
CA HIS A 473 2.79 2.85 14.36
C HIS A 473 1.91 1.62 14.16
N TYR A 474 1.92 0.72 15.12
CA TYR A 474 0.94 -0.35 15.27
C TYR A 474 0.11 -0.06 16.51
N GLN A 475 -1.22 -0.05 16.36
CA GLN A 475 -2.12 0.12 17.49
C GLN A 475 -2.90 -1.17 17.69
N GLU A 476 -2.96 -1.61 18.94
CA GLU A 476 -3.86 -2.68 19.37
C GLU A 476 -5.30 -2.17 19.27
N LEU A 477 -6.28 -3.09 19.20
CA LEU A 477 -7.66 -2.73 18.85
C LEU A 477 -8.26 -1.62 19.73
N PRO A 478 -8.04 -1.56 21.05
CA PRO A 478 -8.56 -0.47 21.87
C PRO A 478 -8.02 0.90 21.44
N GLU A 479 -6.70 1.05 21.34
CA GLU A 479 -6.04 2.30 20.95
C GLU A 479 -6.39 2.69 19.51
N LEU A 480 -6.44 1.72 18.60
CA LEU A 480 -6.85 1.95 17.21
C LEU A 480 -8.29 2.47 17.14
N PHE A 481 -9.18 1.95 17.97
CA PHE A 481 -10.57 2.40 18.01
C PHE A 481 -10.77 3.73 18.73
N MET A 482 -9.91 4.11 19.69
CA MET A 482 -9.91 5.48 20.19
C MET A 482 -9.63 6.47 19.05
N ASP A 483 -8.68 6.13 18.19
CA ASP A 483 -8.33 6.89 17.01
C ASP A 483 -9.45 6.92 15.96
N PHE A 484 -10.09 5.78 15.69
CA PHE A 484 -11.18 5.68 14.71
C PHE A 484 -12.48 6.36 15.17
N VAL A 485 -12.79 6.34 16.46
CA VAL A 485 -13.93 7.10 17.03
C VAL A 485 -13.73 8.60 16.82
N CYS A 486 -12.51 9.10 17.01
CA CYS A 486 -12.22 10.52 16.96
C CYS A 486 -11.88 11.03 15.55
N SER A 487 -11.10 10.28 14.76
CA SER A 487 -10.62 10.66 13.42
C SER A 487 -10.07 12.10 13.36
N LEU A 488 -8.94 12.29 14.04
CA LEU A 488 -8.35 13.60 14.34
C LEU A 488 -7.76 14.31 13.13
N THR A 489 -8.03 15.61 13.02
CA THR A 489 -7.45 16.50 12.01
C THR A 489 -7.00 17.83 12.60
N GLY A 490 -5.84 18.32 12.15
CA GLY A 490 -5.32 19.65 12.51
C GLY A 490 -5.99 20.80 11.74
N LYS A 491 -6.88 20.53 10.78
CA LYS A 491 -7.69 21.56 10.11
C LYS A 491 -8.95 21.84 10.96
N SER A 492 -9.30 23.11 11.13
CA SER A 492 -10.48 23.57 11.89
C SER A 492 -10.45 23.16 13.37
N PRO A 493 -9.49 23.67 14.17
CA PRO A 493 -9.41 23.36 15.60
C PRO A 493 -10.71 23.76 16.31
N SER A 494 -11.11 22.93 17.27
CA SER A 494 -12.26 23.23 18.13
C SER A 494 -11.83 24.07 19.33
N THR A 495 -12.79 24.63 20.07
CA THR A 495 -12.52 25.46 21.27
C THR A 495 -11.68 24.74 22.34
N THR A 496 -11.63 23.40 22.34
CA THR A 496 -10.99 22.58 23.38
C THR A 496 -9.85 21.69 22.86
N GLY A 497 -9.51 21.72 21.57
CA GLY A 497 -8.48 20.84 20.99
C GLY A 497 -8.59 20.68 19.47
N ALA A 498 -7.94 19.64 18.93
CA ALA A 498 -7.97 19.31 17.50
C ALA A 498 -9.40 19.15 16.93
N GLY A 499 -9.52 19.28 15.60
CA GLY A 499 -10.74 18.97 14.87
C GLY A 499 -10.96 17.46 14.73
N SER A 500 -12.20 17.05 14.48
CA SER A 500 -12.61 15.66 14.28
C SER A 500 -13.43 15.55 12.99
N GLU A 501 -13.15 14.54 12.17
CA GLU A 501 -13.98 14.17 11.00
C GLU A 501 -15.12 13.19 11.38
N GLY A 502 -15.32 12.95 12.68
CA GLY A 502 -16.27 11.98 13.22
C GLY A 502 -15.82 10.53 13.05
N ALA A 503 -16.58 9.59 13.62
CA ALA A 503 -16.24 8.17 13.60
C ALA A 503 -15.96 7.66 12.18
N LEU A 504 -14.85 6.93 12.03
CA LEU A 504 -14.40 6.32 10.77
C LEU A 504 -14.25 7.31 9.60
N THR A 505 -14.02 8.60 9.88
CA THR A 505 -14.06 9.72 8.91
C THR A 505 -15.41 9.85 8.17
N LYS A 506 -16.51 9.37 8.79
CA LYS A 506 -17.84 9.34 8.20
C LYS A 506 -18.84 10.32 8.83
N GLY A 507 -18.39 11.23 9.70
CA GLY A 507 -19.28 12.21 10.34
C GLY A 507 -20.22 12.95 9.36
N PRO A 508 -19.71 13.48 8.23
CA PRO A 508 -20.55 14.16 7.23
C PRO A 508 -21.43 13.24 6.37
N PHE A 509 -21.23 11.91 6.43
CA PHE A 509 -21.80 10.94 5.49
C PHE A 509 -22.66 9.87 6.17
N ASN A 510 -22.79 9.92 7.49
CA ASN A 510 -23.60 8.98 8.25
C ASN A 510 -24.85 9.68 8.79
N ALA A 511 -25.99 9.35 8.21
CA ALA A 511 -27.30 9.85 8.66
C ALA A 511 -27.87 9.04 9.85
N LEU A 512 -27.16 8.01 10.31
CA LEU A 512 -27.51 7.16 11.45
C LEU A 512 -26.56 7.41 12.63
N VAL A 513 -26.86 6.77 13.75
CA VAL A 513 -26.01 6.80 14.93
C VAL A 513 -24.67 6.09 14.66
N PRO A 514 -23.51 6.75 14.87
CA PRO A 514 -22.20 6.20 14.52
C PRO A 514 -21.82 4.90 15.26
N THR A 515 -22.43 4.64 16.42
CA THR A 515 -22.24 3.40 17.19
C THR A 515 -22.45 2.14 16.36
N THR A 516 -23.42 2.14 15.45
CA THR A 516 -23.69 0.98 14.57
C THR A 516 -22.48 0.67 13.68
N ASP A 517 -21.89 1.70 13.08
CA ASP A 517 -20.72 1.56 12.21
C ASP A 517 -19.48 1.14 13.01
N LEU A 518 -19.30 1.71 14.20
CA LEU A 518 -18.19 1.36 15.10
C LEU A 518 -18.29 -0.08 15.61
N ASN A 519 -19.49 -0.53 16.00
CA ASN A 519 -19.75 -1.93 16.38
C ASN A 519 -19.36 -2.88 15.24
N ASN A 520 -19.83 -2.60 14.03
CA ASN A 520 -19.56 -3.40 12.84
C ASN A 520 -18.06 -3.43 12.49
N ALA A 521 -17.40 -2.26 12.54
CA ALA A 521 -15.98 -2.15 12.27
C ALA A 521 -15.16 -2.92 13.31
N LEU A 522 -15.41 -2.72 14.61
CA LEU A 522 -14.65 -3.35 15.69
C LEU A 522 -14.80 -4.86 15.67
N LEU A 523 -16.04 -5.35 15.60
CA LEU A 523 -16.30 -6.78 15.45
C LEU A 523 -15.60 -7.32 14.20
N GLY A 524 -15.59 -6.57 13.10
CA GLY A 524 -14.90 -6.95 11.89
C GLY A 524 -13.40 -7.17 12.08
N PHE A 525 -12.70 -6.23 12.74
CA PHE A 525 -11.28 -6.38 13.07
C PHE A 525 -11.01 -7.59 13.98
N ILE A 526 -11.87 -7.80 14.99
CA ILE A 526 -11.74 -8.94 15.92
C ILE A 526 -11.88 -10.27 15.17
N LEU A 527 -12.89 -10.40 14.30
CA LEU A 527 -13.17 -11.65 13.58
C LEU A 527 -12.10 -11.96 12.53
N THR A 528 -11.60 -10.95 11.81
CA THR A 528 -10.55 -11.17 10.81
C THR A 528 -9.16 -11.31 11.44
N GLY A 529 -8.94 -10.75 12.64
CA GLY A 529 -7.62 -10.68 13.27
C GLY A 529 -6.67 -9.74 12.52
N TYR A 530 -7.19 -8.72 11.85
CA TYR A 530 -6.35 -7.76 11.13
C TYR A 530 -5.66 -6.78 12.08
N ALA A 531 -4.40 -6.47 11.77
CA ALA A 531 -3.62 -5.46 12.46
C ALA A 531 -3.79 -4.08 11.79
N GLY A 532 -3.89 -3.01 12.58
CA GLY A 532 -3.90 -1.63 12.11
C GLY A 532 -2.52 -1.00 12.19
N PHE A 533 -1.86 -0.82 11.05
CA PHE A 533 -0.59 -0.10 10.96
C PHE A 533 -0.79 1.29 10.36
N THR A 534 -0.55 2.32 11.17
CA THR A 534 -0.81 3.71 10.85
C THR A 534 0.45 4.40 10.33
N THR A 535 0.38 5.06 9.18
CA THR A 535 1.49 5.85 8.62
C THR A 535 1.33 7.35 8.88
N ALA A 536 2.43 8.02 9.23
CA ALA A 536 2.49 9.48 9.33
C ALA A 536 2.51 10.16 7.94
N ALA A 537 1.62 11.14 7.75
CA ALA A 537 1.62 12.07 6.63
C ALA A 537 1.71 13.53 7.15
N GLY A 538 2.25 14.42 6.32
CA GLY A 538 2.51 15.82 6.69
C GLY A 538 3.84 15.96 7.42
N TYR A 539 3.88 15.63 8.71
CA TYR A 539 5.04 15.85 9.58
C TYR A 539 5.35 14.68 10.53
N ILE A 540 6.62 14.58 10.96
CA ILE A 540 7.08 13.75 12.07
C ILE A 540 7.83 14.66 13.05
N GLY A 541 7.26 14.85 14.24
CA GLY A 541 7.62 15.97 15.10
C GLY A 541 7.53 17.33 14.37
N HIS A 542 8.22 18.35 14.87
CA HIS A 542 8.27 19.66 14.21
C HIS A 542 9.37 19.79 13.15
N LYS A 543 10.38 18.91 13.16
CA LYS A 543 11.57 19.08 12.31
C LYS A 543 11.39 18.53 10.90
N TYR A 544 10.65 17.44 10.73
CA TYR A 544 10.62 16.71 9.47
C TYR A 544 9.27 16.85 8.77
N LYS A 545 9.25 17.56 7.64
CA LYS A 545 8.12 17.59 6.73
C LYS A 545 8.20 16.40 5.78
N VAL A 546 7.31 15.42 5.94
CA VAL A 546 7.29 14.17 5.18
C VAL A 546 6.26 14.14 4.05
N ASP A 547 5.36 15.13 3.99
CA ASP A 547 4.29 15.22 2.99
C ASP A 547 3.55 13.86 2.85
N HIS A 548 3.69 13.19 1.70
CA HIS A 548 3.13 11.85 1.47
C HIS A 548 4.20 10.78 1.19
N ASP A 549 5.47 11.07 1.44
CA ASP A 549 6.59 10.19 1.08
C ASP A 549 6.47 8.82 1.75
N ILE A 550 6.05 8.77 3.02
CA ILE A 550 5.85 7.53 3.76
C ILE A 550 4.56 6.81 3.30
N SER A 551 3.50 7.56 3.02
CA SER A 551 2.24 7.01 2.51
C SER A 551 2.44 6.28 1.18
N LEU A 552 3.24 6.82 0.26
CA LEU A 552 3.58 6.21 -1.02
C LEU A 552 4.47 4.97 -0.85
N MET A 553 5.41 5.01 0.09
CA MET A 553 6.35 3.93 0.38
C MET A 553 5.69 2.72 1.05
N MET A 554 4.64 2.93 1.85
CA MET A 554 4.02 1.88 2.66
C MET A 554 3.58 0.62 1.88
N PRO A 555 2.82 0.70 0.78
CA PRO A 555 2.45 -0.50 0.00
C PRO A 555 3.68 -1.18 -0.62
N GLU A 556 4.75 -0.44 -0.92
CA GLU A 556 6.00 -1.03 -1.41
C GLU A 556 6.65 -1.88 -0.32
N LEU A 557 6.69 -1.38 0.91
CA LEU A 557 7.22 -2.15 2.02
C LEU A 557 6.37 -3.39 2.29
N TRP A 558 5.05 -3.20 2.50
CA TRP A 558 4.15 -4.26 2.98
C TRP A 558 3.98 -5.41 1.98
N SER A 559 3.91 -5.11 0.68
CA SER A 559 3.81 -6.14 -0.37
C SER A 559 5.05 -7.03 -0.46
N ARG A 560 6.18 -6.56 0.08
CA ARG A 560 7.44 -7.30 0.12
C ARG A 560 7.66 -8.02 1.45
N LEU A 561 6.74 -7.95 2.41
CA LEU A 561 6.79 -8.69 3.69
C LEU A 561 6.02 -10.01 3.60
N SER A 562 6.58 -11.08 4.17
CA SER A 562 5.85 -12.33 4.34
C SER A 562 4.67 -12.16 5.32
N PRO A 563 3.70 -13.09 5.36
CA PRO A 563 2.61 -13.02 6.35
C PRO A 563 3.11 -12.96 7.80
N GLU A 564 4.15 -13.71 8.15
CA GLU A 564 4.75 -13.70 9.49
C GLU A 564 5.42 -12.37 9.81
N GLU A 565 6.12 -11.77 8.84
CA GLU A 565 6.78 -10.47 9.01
C GLU A 565 5.79 -9.28 9.09
N ARG A 566 4.51 -9.52 8.81
CA ARG A 566 3.42 -8.55 8.99
C ARG A 566 2.65 -8.75 10.30
N ASP A 567 2.90 -9.85 11.00
CA ASP A 567 2.23 -10.16 12.26
C ASP A 567 2.81 -9.28 13.38
N PRO A 568 2.00 -8.43 14.04
CA PRO A 568 2.47 -7.59 15.14
C PRO A 568 3.06 -8.40 16.30
N GLU A 569 2.58 -9.61 16.58
CA GLU A 569 3.15 -10.44 17.67
C GLU A 569 4.55 -10.93 17.33
N PHE A 570 4.78 -11.32 16.08
CA PHE A 570 6.12 -11.61 15.58
C PHE A 570 7.02 -10.37 15.68
N LEU A 571 6.51 -9.20 15.30
CA LEU A 571 7.27 -7.96 15.34
C LEU A 571 7.63 -7.53 16.77
N LYS A 572 6.69 -7.61 17.72
CA LYS A 572 6.92 -7.35 19.15
C LYS A 572 7.97 -8.32 19.71
N LYS A 573 7.78 -9.62 19.53
CA LYS A 573 8.67 -10.68 20.06
C LYS A 573 10.11 -10.54 19.60
N ASN A 574 10.33 -10.04 18.39
CA ASN A 574 11.66 -9.90 17.80
C ASN A 574 12.24 -8.46 17.92
N GLY A 575 11.62 -7.57 18.70
CA GLY A 575 12.13 -6.21 18.95
C GLY A 575 12.02 -5.25 17.76
N TYR A 576 11.17 -5.57 16.79
CA TYR A 576 10.88 -4.70 15.65
C TYR A 576 9.85 -3.60 15.99
N LEU A 577 9.09 -3.80 17.07
CA LEU A 577 8.18 -2.81 17.64
C LEU A 577 8.59 -2.50 19.08
N GLU A 578 8.46 -1.25 19.48
CA GLU A 578 8.56 -0.81 20.87
C GLU A 578 7.26 -0.13 21.30
N LYS A 579 6.82 -0.39 22.55
CA LYS A 579 5.62 0.23 23.11
C LYS A 579 5.94 1.68 23.49
N VAL A 580 5.04 2.60 23.19
CA VAL A 580 5.07 3.94 23.76
C VAL A 580 4.42 3.83 25.13
N GLU A 581 5.12 4.23 26.19
CA GLU A 581 4.64 4.09 27.57
C GLU A 581 4.12 5.42 28.11
N ASP A 582 3.16 5.35 29.03
CA ASP A 582 2.76 6.51 29.82
C ASP A 582 3.94 6.99 30.68
N PHE A 583 4.03 8.31 30.87
CA PHE A 583 5.08 8.90 31.69
C PHE A 583 4.59 10.13 32.45
N THR A 584 5.33 10.56 33.47
CA THR A 584 5.02 11.77 34.22
C THR A 584 5.85 12.94 33.70
N TYR A 585 5.18 14.06 33.40
CA TYR A 585 5.82 15.31 33.00
C TYR A 585 5.25 16.45 33.84
N GLU A 586 6.11 17.19 34.55
CA GLU A 586 5.71 18.29 35.44
C GLU A 586 4.60 17.91 36.46
N GLY A 587 4.64 16.66 36.96
CA GLY A 587 3.65 16.15 37.91
C GLY A 587 2.31 15.73 37.29
N ARG A 588 2.13 15.87 35.97
CA ARG A 588 0.96 15.37 35.21
C ARG A 588 1.28 14.00 34.60
N LEU A 589 0.31 13.08 34.61
CA LEU A 589 0.39 11.82 33.88
C LEU A 589 0.08 12.09 32.40
N ILE A 590 0.98 11.68 31.51
CA ILE A 590 0.83 11.82 30.07
C ILE A 590 0.48 10.45 29.48
N PRO A 591 -0.73 10.24 28.94
CA PRO A 591 -1.21 8.94 28.48
C PRO A 591 -0.67 8.59 27.08
N ALA A 592 0.65 8.59 26.92
CA ALA A 592 1.30 8.35 25.64
C ALA A 592 1.13 6.90 25.12
N SER A 593 0.76 5.96 25.98
CA SER A 593 0.41 4.58 25.60
C SER A 593 -0.74 4.49 24.60
N ARG A 594 -1.58 5.52 24.49
CA ARG A 594 -2.63 5.61 23.45
C ARG A 594 -2.08 5.62 22.02
N LEU A 595 -0.78 5.90 21.83
CA LEU A 595 -0.11 5.79 20.54
C LEU A 595 0.25 4.35 20.15
N GLY A 596 0.07 3.39 21.06
CA GLY A 596 0.37 1.98 20.87
C GLY A 596 1.88 1.72 20.75
N TRP A 597 2.25 1.05 19.66
CA TRP A 597 3.61 0.63 19.38
C TRP A 597 4.15 1.37 18.16
N ARG A 598 5.48 1.53 18.06
CA ARG A 598 6.14 2.12 16.91
C ARG A 598 7.29 1.26 16.41
N ILE A 599 7.63 1.41 15.13
CA ILE A 599 8.77 0.70 14.55
C ILE A 599 10.09 1.14 15.19
N THR A 600 11.01 0.19 15.35
CA THR A 600 12.34 0.44 15.93
C THR A 600 13.42 0.67 14.86
N PRO A 601 14.63 1.13 15.23
CA PRO A 601 15.77 1.14 14.32
C PRO A 601 16.06 -0.24 13.70
N LEU A 602 15.78 -1.32 14.45
CA LEU A 602 15.93 -2.69 13.97
C LEU A 602 14.94 -3.04 12.85
N PHE A 603 13.67 -2.60 12.97
CA PHE A 603 12.69 -2.74 11.89
C PHE A 603 13.17 -2.00 10.64
N ALA A 604 13.60 -0.74 10.80
CA ALA A 604 14.08 0.08 9.71
C ALA A 604 15.25 -0.59 8.99
N ALA A 605 16.31 -0.98 9.71
CA ALA A 605 17.48 -1.64 9.14
C ALA A 605 17.14 -2.97 8.43
N THR A 606 16.18 -3.73 8.96
CA THR A 606 15.85 -5.07 8.45
C THR A 606 14.93 -5.02 7.22
N TYR A 607 13.82 -4.28 7.31
CA TYR A 607 12.77 -4.33 6.30
C TYR A 607 12.86 -3.23 5.25
N LEU A 608 13.35 -2.03 5.61
CA LEU A 608 13.64 -1.01 4.59
C LEU A 608 14.79 -1.42 3.68
N GLY A 609 15.62 -2.40 4.08
CA GLY A 609 16.62 -3.03 3.22
C GLY A 609 16.04 -3.81 2.04
N ARG A 610 14.71 -3.94 1.94
CA ARG A 610 14.01 -4.42 0.73
C ARG A 610 13.78 -3.33 -0.30
N LEU A 611 13.91 -2.06 0.09
CA LEU A 611 13.69 -0.88 -0.74
C LEU A 611 14.98 -0.11 -0.98
N PHE A 612 15.77 0.13 0.08
CA PHE A 612 16.95 0.99 0.09
C PHE A 612 18.24 0.20 0.29
N ASP A 613 19.34 0.76 -0.23
CA ASP A 613 20.69 0.22 -0.02
C ASP A 613 21.19 0.49 1.41
N THR A 614 20.82 1.63 1.98
CA THR A 614 21.30 2.10 3.29
C THR A 614 20.10 2.30 4.24
N PRO A 615 19.42 1.21 4.63
CA PRO A 615 18.12 1.30 5.31
C PRO A 615 18.18 1.93 6.71
N SER A 616 19.31 1.80 7.41
CA SER A 616 19.49 2.29 8.79
C SER A 616 19.50 3.81 8.92
N VAL A 617 19.71 4.55 7.82
CA VAL A 617 19.77 6.03 7.84
C VAL A 617 18.50 6.70 7.29
N VAL A 618 17.55 5.92 6.77
CA VAL A 618 16.31 6.44 6.18
C VAL A 618 15.50 7.21 7.22
N PHE A 619 15.31 6.59 8.40
CA PHE A 619 14.70 7.21 9.56
C PHE A 619 15.78 7.44 10.63
N THR A 620 15.98 8.69 11.01
CA THR A 620 16.86 9.05 12.13
C THR A 620 16.18 8.70 13.46
N GLU A 621 16.98 8.60 14.52
CA GLU A 621 16.47 8.27 15.86
C GLU A 621 15.36 9.24 16.31
N ASP A 622 15.51 10.54 16.03
CA ASP A 622 14.52 11.57 16.36
C ASP A 622 13.30 11.60 15.39
N MET A 623 13.34 10.89 14.26
CA MET A 623 12.14 10.59 13.47
C MET A 623 11.38 9.39 14.06
N LEU A 624 12.11 8.35 14.45
CA LEU A 624 11.52 7.15 15.08
C LEU A 624 10.93 7.49 16.45
N ARG A 625 11.56 8.43 17.17
CA ARG A 625 11.19 8.89 18.50
C ARG A 625 10.98 10.41 18.51
N PRO A 626 9.81 10.92 18.06
CA PRO A 626 9.56 12.36 17.90
C PRO A 626 9.75 13.17 19.18
N GLU A 627 9.59 12.58 20.36
CA GLU A 627 9.85 13.19 21.66
C GLU A 627 11.31 13.68 21.83
N LEU A 628 12.26 13.12 21.07
CA LEU A 628 13.65 13.58 21.06
C LEU A 628 13.83 14.91 20.31
N GLN A 629 12.83 15.33 19.53
CA GLN A 629 12.86 16.64 18.87
C GLN A 629 12.50 17.75 19.86
N SER A 630 11.43 17.55 20.65
CA SER A 630 11.02 18.38 21.79
C SER A 630 10.03 17.59 22.64
N ILE A 631 10.33 17.41 23.93
CA ILE A 631 9.43 16.72 24.86
C ILE A 631 8.18 17.57 25.14
N GLU A 632 8.31 18.89 25.16
CA GLU A 632 7.24 19.84 25.42
C GLU A 632 6.15 19.77 24.34
N GLU A 633 6.55 19.80 23.07
CA GLU A 633 5.59 19.69 21.96
C GLU A 633 5.00 18.29 21.82
N PHE A 634 5.77 17.26 22.21
CA PHE A 634 5.28 15.90 22.26
C PHE A 634 4.17 15.77 23.32
N VAL A 635 4.43 16.24 24.55
CA VAL A 635 3.45 16.28 25.64
C VAL A 635 2.22 17.09 25.25
N GLU A 636 2.39 18.28 24.69
CA GLU A 636 1.27 19.11 24.23
C GLU A 636 0.41 18.37 23.19
N GLY A 637 1.06 17.62 22.29
CA GLY A 637 0.39 16.84 21.26
C GLY A 637 -0.40 15.65 21.81
N ILE A 638 0.14 14.93 22.81
CA ILE A 638 -0.58 13.85 23.50
C ILE A 638 -1.80 14.41 24.24
N GLU A 639 -1.63 15.48 25.01
CA GLU A 639 -2.74 16.13 25.74
C GLU A 639 -3.81 16.66 24.76
N ASN A 640 -3.41 17.12 23.57
CA ASN A 640 -4.35 17.54 22.53
C ASN A 640 -5.15 16.37 21.94
N ILE A 641 -4.50 15.22 21.72
CA ILE A 641 -5.16 13.98 21.30
C ILE A 641 -6.14 13.53 22.38
N GLU A 642 -5.71 13.52 23.65
CA GLU A 642 -6.56 13.13 24.78
C GLU A 642 -7.81 14.00 24.89
N ALA A 643 -7.66 15.33 24.90
CA ALA A 643 -8.79 16.25 25.02
C ALA A 643 -9.80 16.08 23.87
N ALA A 644 -9.31 15.81 22.65
CA ALA A 644 -10.16 15.59 21.51
C ALA A 644 -10.85 14.21 21.54
N MET A 645 -10.16 13.16 22.00
CA MET A 645 -10.76 11.84 22.26
C MET A 645 -11.87 11.94 23.31
N GLU A 646 -11.61 12.57 24.45
CA GLU A 646 -12.59 12.78 25.52
C GLU A 646 -13.84 13.48 25.00
N LYS A 647 -13.67 14.58 24.25
CA LYS A 647 -14.78 15.31 23.63
C LYS A 647 -15.58 14.44 22.67
N SER A 648 -14.92 13.73 21.75
CA SER A 648 -15.60 12.88 20.78
C SER A 648 -16.39 11.76 21.46
N ALA A 649 -15.83 11.14 22.49
CA ALA A 649 -16.49 10.04 23.20
C ALA A 649 -17.64 10.52 24.11
N LYS A 650 -17.55 11.72 24.71
CA LYS A 650 -18.63 12.32 25.52
C LYS A 650 -19.95 12.42 24.78
N ALA A 651 -19.92 12.73 23.48
CA ALA A 651 -21.12 12.84 22.64
C ALA A 651 -21.98 11.56 22.67
N TYR A 652 -21.36 10.38 22.76
CA TYR A 652 -22.06 9.09 22.80
C TYR A 652 -22.79 8.86 24.14
N PHE A 653 -22.31 9.46 25.23
CA PHE A 653 -23.00 9.42 26.51
C PHE A 653 -24.14 10.43 26.54
N GLU A 654 -23.93 11.62 25.96
CA GLU A 654 -24.92 12.70 25.92
C GLU A 654 -26.15 12.35 25.07
N ASP A 655 -25.96 11.66 23.93
CA ASP A 655 -27.05 11.22 23.07
C ASP A 655 -27.60 9.82 23.43
N GLY A 656 -27.04 9.16 24.45
CA GLY A 656 -27.43 7.83 24.93
C GLY A 656 -26.97 6.66 24.04
N SER A 657 -26.28 6.92 22.93
CA SER A 657 -25.83 5.89 21.99
C SER A 657 -24.73 4.97 22.53
N TYR A 658 -24.09 5.35 23.63
CA TYR A 658 -23.20 4.49 24.40
C TYR A 658 -23.87 3.16 24.76
N GLU A 659 -25.17 3.16 25.08
CA GLU A 659 -25.84 1.93 25.53
C GLU A 659 -25.93 0.85 24.45
N ALA A 660 -25.94 1.27 23.18
CA ALA A 660 -25.94 0.38 22.03
C ALA A 660 -24.56 -0.14 21.61
N ALA A 661 -23.49 0.36 22.23
CA ALA A 661 -22.14 -0.10 21.93
C ALA A 661 -21.95 -1.55 22.39
N ILE A 662 -21.28 -2.36 21.57
CA ILE A 662 -20.83 -3.70 22.00
C ILE A 662 -19.85 -3.56 23.18
N PRO A 663 -19.72 -4.57 24.05
CA PRO A 663 -18.86 -4.48 25.24
C PRO A 663 -17.44 -3.92 25.01
N PRO A 664 -16.67 -4.35 24.00
CA PRO A 664 -15.35 -3.77 23.77
C PRO A 664 -15.41 -2.29 23.34
N LEU A 665 -16.45 -1.86 22.61
CA LEU A 665 -16.62 -0.45 22.27
C LEU A 665 -17.02 0.40 23.49
N LYS A 666 -17.84 -0.15 24.41
CA LYS A 666 -18.12 0.51 25.70
C LYS A 666 -16.84 0.75 26.50
N ALA A 667 -15.90 -0.20 26.47
CA ALA A 667 -14.60 -0.04 27.10
C ALA A 667 -13.75 1.08 26.46
N VAL A 668 -13.74 1.17 25.12
CA VAL A 668 -13.07 2.26 24.39
C VAL A 668 -13.66 3.61 24.79
N LEU A 669 -14.99 3.77 24.65
CA LEU A 669 -15.67 5.05 24.90
C LEU A 669 -15.53 5.49 26.36
N SER A 670 -15.72 4.58 27.31
CA SER A 670 -15.54 4.88 28.74
C SER A 670 -14.11 5.26 29.08
N THR A 671 -13.11 4.58 28.50
CA THR A 671 -11.70 4.93 28.71
C THR A 671 -11.39 6.32 28.16
N MET A 672 -11.91 6.66 26.99
CA MET A 672 -11.70 7.99 26.40
C MET A 672 -12.29 9.12 27.27
N VAL A 673 -13.42 8.90 27.94
CA VAL A 673 -14.10 9.92 28.77
C VAL A 673 -13.61 9.95 30.21
N TYR A 674 -13.48 8.78 30.84
CA TYR A 674 -13.26 8.63 32.28
C TYR A 674 -11.88 8.06 32.64
N GLY A 675 -11.06 7.72 31.64
CA GLY A 675 -9.77 7.06 31.83
C GLY A 675 -9.86 5.59 32.26
N ASN A 676 -11.06 5.04 32.39
CA ASN A 676 -11.30 3.67 32.85
C ASN A 676 -12.63 3.10 32.31
N TYR A 677 -12.74 1.78 32.34
CA TYR A 677 -14.00 1.04 32.14
C TYR A 677 -14.27 0.21 33.41
N GLU A 678 -15.39 0.46 34.08
CA GLU A 678 -15.77 -0.20 35.34
C GLU A 678 -14.66 -0.13 36.42
N GLY A 679 -13.97 1.00 36.53
CA GLY A 679 -12.87 1.20 37.48
C GLY A 679 -11.53 0.59 37.06
N LYS A 680 -11.45 -0.05 35.89
CA LYS A 680 -10.24 -0.70 35.35
C LYS A 680 -9.64 0.10 34.19
N SER A 681 -8.33 0.17 34.12
CA SER A 681 -7.63 0.76 32.97
C SER A 681 -7.84 -0.08 31.71
N ILE A 682 -7.61 0.52 30.53
CA ILE A 682 -7.68 -0.20 29.25
C ILE A 682 -6.65 -1.34 29.15
N GLU A 683 -5.54 -1.24 29.91
CA GLU A 683 -4.52 -2.26 30.02
C GLU A 683 -4.90 -3.44 30.92
N HIS A 684 -6.00 -3.35 31.66
CA HIS A 684 -6.39 -4.41 32.57
C HIS A 684 -6.73 -5.68 31.78
N PRO A 685 -6.24 -6.88 32.17
CA PRO A 685 -6.44 -8.11 31.39
C PRO A 685 -7.91 -8.40 31.06
N GLU A 686 -8.83 -8.21 32.02
CA GLU A 686 -10.27 -8.39 31.79
C GLU A 686 -10.86 -7.40 30.76
N VAL A 687 -10.29 -6.20 30.62
CA VAL A 687 -10.72 -5.23 29.60
C VAL A 687 -10.14 -5.61 28.24
N ARG A 688 -8.87 -6.04 28.19
CA ARG A 688 -8.22 -6.53 26.97
C ARG A 688 -8.91 -7.78 26.42
N GLU A 689 -9.37 -8.70 27.28
CA GLU A 689 -10.09 -9.92 26.88
C GLU A 689 -11.37 -9.61 26.07
N LEU A 690 -12.02 -8.46 26.27
CA LEU A 690 -13.21 -8.05 25.50
C LEU A 690 -12.93 -7.97 23.98
N PHE A 691 -11.66 -7.78 23.60
CA PHE A 691 -11.20 -7.65 22.22
C PHE A 691 -10.70 -8.99 21.65
N ASP A 692 -10.61 -10.04 22.49
CA ASP A 692 -10.16 -11.35 22.05
C ASP A 692 -11.22 -12.06 21.24
N ARG A 693 -10.81 -12.59 20.09
CA ARG A 693 -11.70 -13.29 19.17
C ARG A 693 -12.43 -14.45 19.84
N GLU A 694 -11.73 -15.26 20.63
CA GLU A 694 -12.32 -16.42 21.30
C GLU A 694 -13.32 -16.04 22.40
N TYR A 695 -13.16 -14.87 23.04
CA TYR A 695 -14.15 -14.34 23.96
C TYR A 695 -15.41 -13.91 23.20
N VAL A 696 -15.25 -13.12 22.13
CA VAL A 696 -16.35 -12.65 21.30
C VAL A 696 -17.18 -13.79 20.73
N LEU A 697 -16.53 -14.83 20.18
CA LEU A 697 -17.21 -15.97 19.56
C LEU A 697 -18.05 -16.80 20.54
N ARG A 698 -17.75 -16.75 21.84
CA ARG A 698 -18.50 -17.43 22.92
C ARG A 698 -19.54 -16.54 23.58
N SER A 699 -19.56 -15.25 23.26
CA SER A 699 -20.43 -14.28 23.91
C SER A 699 -21.88 -14.35 23.42
N ASP A 700 -22.82 -14.09 24.33
CA ASP A 700 -24.25 -14.03 23.99
C ASP A 700 -24.56 -12.86 23.06
N TRP A 701 -23.88 -11.71 23.23
CA TRP A 701 -24.13 -10.55 22.38
C TRP A 701 -23.76 -10.81 20.93
N TYR A 702 -22.68 -11.55 20.65
CA TYR A 702 -22.32 -11.93 19.29
C TYR A 702 -23.35 -12.88 18.68
N ARG A 703 -23.80 -13.87 19.46
CA ARG A 703 -24.86 -14.80 19.05
C ARG A 703 -26.15 -14.06 18.70
N THR A 704 -26.58 -13.11 19.53
CA THR A 704 -27.76 -12.27 19.29
C THR A 704 -27.67 -11.57 17.93
N ARG A 705 -26.50 -11.06 17.52
CA ARG A 705 -26.34 -10.44 16.19
C ARG A 705 -26.56 -11.40 15.03
N LEU A 706 -26.11 -12.66 15.18
CA LEU A 706 -26.33 -13.70 14.16
C LEU A 706 -27.81 -14.10 14.10
N ASP A 707 -28.46 -14.19 15.25
CA ASP A 707 -29.89 -14.45 15.34
C ASP A 707 -30.72 -13.31 14.70
N CYS A 708 -30.43 -12.04 15.04
CA CYS A 708 -31.07 -10.87 14.43
C CYS A 708 -30.90 -10.85 12.90
N TYR A 709 -29.70 -11.18 12.39
CA TYR A 709 -29.47 -11.26 10.95
C TYR A 709 -30.36 -12.32 10.30
N ARG A 710 -30.39 -13.52 10.86
CA ARG A 710 -31.22 -14.61 10.35
C ARG A 710 -32.71 -14.25 10.36
N GLU A 711 -33.20 -13.67 11.45
CA GLU A 711 -34.61 -13.27 11.59
C GLU A 711 -35.00 -12.19 10.56
N GLN A 712 -34.15 -11.17 10.40
CA GLN A 712 -34.37 -10.12 9.41
C GLN A 712 -34.36 -10.66 7.98
N GLU A 713 -33.44 -11.56 7.65
CA GLU A 713 -33.37 -12.23 6.35
C GLU A 713 -34.61 -13.08 6.08
N ILE A 714 -35.09 -13.83 7.07
CA ILE A 714 -36.35 -14.62 6.95
C ILE A 714 -37.52 -13.69 6.65
N ALA A 715 -37.67 -12.61 7.42
CA ALA A 715 -38.75 -11.65 7.23
C ALA A 715 -38.68 -10.97 5.84
N HIS A 716 -37.49 -10.61 5.38
CA HIS A 716 -37.27 -10.04 4.06
C HIS A 716 -37.66 -11.02 2.95
N VAL A 717 -37.16 -12.27 3.02
CA VAL A 717 -37.46 -13.30 2.01
C VAL A 717 -38.94 -13.64 1.97
N GLN A 718 -39.61 -13.76 3.12
CA GLN A 718 -41.06 -14.00 3.18
C GLN A 718 -41.86 -12.86 2.53
N THR A 719 -41.44 -11.61 2.77
CA THR A 719 -42.05 -10.43 2.14
C THR A 719 -41.85 -10.46 0.62
N SER A 720 -40.64 -10.80 0.16
CA SER A 720 -40.32 -10.94 -1.27
C SER A 720 -41.15 -12.05 -1.93
N ILE A 721 -41.30 -13.22 -1.29
CA ILE A 721 -42.15 -14.31 -1.76
C ILE A 721 -43.60 -13.84 -1.91
N ALA A 722 -44.14 -13.13 -0.91
CA ALA A 722 -45.50 -12.61 -0.96
C ALA A 722 -45.68 -11.60 -2.12
N TYR A 723 -44.70 -10.71 -2.31
CA TYR A 723 -44.68 -9.76 -3.41
C TYR A 723 -44.64 -10.46 -4.78
N LEU A 724 -43.72 -11.42 -4.99
CA LEU A 724 -43.57 -12.13 -6.25
C LEU A 724 -44.84 -12.93 -6.61
N LYS A 725 -45.48 -13.58 -5.63
CA LYS A 725 -46.77 -14.25 -5.82
C LYS A 725 -47.87 -13.28 -6.25
N LYS A 726 -47.96 -12.13 -5.58
CA LYS A 726 -48.93 -11.09 -5.93
C LYS A 726 -48.66 -10.55 -7.34
N PHE A 727 -47.40 -10.32 -7.69
CA PHE A 727 -47.02 -9.89 -9.03
C PHE A 727 -47.43 -10.92 -10.10
N LEU A 728 -47.18 -12.22 -9.85
CA LEU A 728 -47.59 -13.29 -10.77
C LEU A 728 -49.12 -13.35 -10.95
N ALA A 729 -49.88 -13.15 -9.88
CA ALA A 729 -51.34 -13.19 -9.93
C ALA A 729 -51.94 -11.95 -10.63
N ASP A 730 -51.41 -10.76 -10.34
CA ASP A 730 -52.04 -9.49 -10.71
C ASP A 730 -51.51 -8.93 -12.05
N ARG A 731 -50.27 -9.25 -12.43
CA ARG A 731 -49.54 -8.53 -13.49
C ARG A 731 -48.83 -9.40 -14.51
N ALA A 732 -48.61 -10.68 -14.25
CA ALA A 732 -47.86 -11.53 -15.18
C ALA A 732 -48.77 -12.05 -16.31
N GLU A 733 -48.34 -11.83 -17.56
CA GLU A 733 -48.98 -12.43 -18.72
C GLU A 733 -48.66 -13.94 -18.78
N PRO A 734 -49.66 -14.82 -18.96
CA PRO A 734 -49.45 -16.25 -19.06
C PRO A 734 -48.48 -16.64 -20.18
N LYS A 735 -47.52 -17.51 -19.85
CA LYS A 735 -46.45 -18.02 -20.72
C LYS A 735 -45.41 -16.98 -21.17
N SER A 736 -45.41 -15.79 -20.60
CA SER A 736 -44.42 -14.75 -20.91
C SER A 736 -43.03 -15.08 -20.34
N LEU A 737 -41.99 -14.48 -20.93
CA LEU A 737 -40.63 -14.56 -20.39
C LEU A 737 -40.55 -13.96 -18.97
N THR A 738 -41.32 -12.90 -18.70
CA THR A 738 -41.41 -12.27 -17.38
C THR A 738 -41.97 -13.23 -16.34
N GLU A 739 -43.06 -13.93 -16.65
CA GLU A 739 -43.63 -14.95 -15.75
C GLU A 739 -42.60 -16.02 -15.39
N ARG A 740 -41.90 -16.59 -16.40
CA ARG A 740 -40.87 -17.62 -16.17
C ARG A 740 -39.72 -17.10 -15.29
N ARG A 741 -39.25 -15.88 -15.53
CA ARG A 741 -38.19 -15.25 -14.70
C ARG A 741 -38.66 -15.08 -13.27
N VAL A 742 -39.86 -14.55 -13.06
CA VAL A 742 -40.42 -14.34 -11.71
C VAL A 742 -40.68 -15.67 -10.99
N GLN A 743 -41.11 -16.71 -11.69
CA GLN A 743 -41.24 -18.06 -11.13
C GLN A 743 -39.88 -18.64 -10.69
N ALA A 744 -38.81 -18.39 -11.46
CA ALA A 744 -37.46 -18.78 -11.09
C ALA A 744 -36.97 -18.02 -9.84
N GLU A 745 -37.16 -16.71 -9.78
CA GLU A 745 -36.87 -15.89 -8.58
C GLU A 745 -37.66 -16.36 -7.36
N LEU A 746 -38.93 -16.71 -7.54
CA LEU A 746 -39.78 -17.25 -6.48
C LEU A 746 -39.25 -18.59 -5.96
N SER A 747 -38.78 -19.47 -6.86
CA SER A 747 -38.18 -20.75 -6.49
C SER A 747 -36.87 -20.56 -5.71
N SER A 748 -36.00 -19.67 -6.19
CA SER A 748 -34.77 -19.26 -5.49
C SER A 748 -35.06 -18.68 -4.10
N ALA A 749 -36.10 -17.84 -3.97
CA ALA A 749 -36.52 -17.29 -2.69
C ALA A 749 -36.99 -18.39 -1.70
N TYR A 750 -37.66 -19.43 -2.19
CA TYR A 750 -38.04 -20.58 -1.37
C TYR A 750 -36.84 -21.39 -0.89
N GLU A 751 -35.89 -21.69 -1.78
CA GLU A 751 -34.64 -22.38 -1.42
C GLU A 751 -33.83 -21.58 -0.39
N ARG A 752 -33.77 -20.25 -0.57
CA ARG A 752 -33.14 -19.34 0.40
C ARG A 752 -33.84 -19.38 1.74
N LEU A 753 -35.17 -19.39 1.78
CA LEU A 753 -35.94 -19.48 3.02
C LEU A 753 -35.67 -20.80 3.74
N GLU A 754 -35.65 -21.92 3.02
CA GLU A 754 -35.34 -23.25 3.57
C GLU A 754 -33.95 -23.27 4.22
N LEU A 755 -32.95 -22.68 3.54
CA LEU A 755 -31.60 -22.54 4.08
C LEU A 755 -31.58 -21.69 5.37
N LEU A 756 -32.32 -20.58 5.40
CA LEU A 756 -32.36 -19.66 6.53
C LEU A 756 -33.00 -20.27 7.79
N VAL A 757 -34.07 -21.06 7.62
CA VAL A 757 -34.76 -21.72 8.75
C VAL A 757 -34.06 -22.99 9.23
N SER A 758 -33.06 -23.48 8.48
CA SER A 758 -32.24 -24.63 8.87
C SER A 758 -31.54 -24.40 10.21
N SER A 759 -31.52 -25.44 11.05
CA SER A 759 -30.84 -25.42 12.35
C SER A 759 -29.33 -25.19 12.24
N ASN A 760 -28.73 -25.44 11.08
CA ASN A 760 -27.30 -25.25 10.84
C ASN A 760 -26.95 -23.87 10.26
N TYR A 761 -27.92 -23.00 9.96
CA TYR A 761 -27.65 -21.72 9.32
C TYR A 761 -26.70 -20.83 10.14
N LEU A 762 -26.92 -20.76 11.46
CA LEU A 762 -26.06 -19.97 12.35
C LEU A 762 -24.60 -20.45 12.33
N LYS A 763 -24.37 -21.77 12.23
CA LYS A 763 -23.00 -22.32 12.10
C LYS A 763 -22.36 -21.91 10.78
N ARG A 764 -23.14 -21.76 9.72
CA ARG A 764 -22.65 -21.30 8.41
C ARG A 764 -22.17 -19.85 8.49
N ILE A 765 -22.93 -18.97 9.12
CA ILE A 765 -22.58 -17.53 9.23
C ILE A 765 -21.70 -17.21 10.44
N TRP A 766 -21.30 -18.21 11.23
CA TRP A 766 -20.39 -18.04 12.37
C TRP A 766 -19.03 -17.56 11.88
N GLY A 767 -18.54 -16.44 12.43
CA GLY A 767 -17.40 -15.68 11.91
C GLY A 767 -17.78 -14.49 11.02
N SER A 768 -19.07 -14.28 10.71
CA SER A 768 -19.55 -13.03 10.09
C SER A 768 -19.92 -11.99 11.15
N ILE A 769 -20.17 -10.74 10.75
CA ILE A 769 -20.52 -9.64 11.68
C ILE A 769 -21.99 -9.66 12.16
N GLY A 770 -22.83 -10.53 11.57
CA GLY A 770 -24.27 -10.56 11.83
C GLY A 770 -24.96 -9.23 11.50
N LEU A 771 -26.07 -8.97 12.17
CA LEU A 771 -26.81 -7.71 12.08
C LEU A 771 -26.68 -6.99 13.41
N ASP A 772 -26.31 -5.72 13.36
CA ASP A 772 -26.37 -4.88 14.54
C ASP A 772 -27.84 -4.74 14.98
N PRO A 773 -28.17 -4.90 16.28
CA PRO A 773 -29.54 -4.74 16.77
C PRO A 773 -30.18 -3.38 16.48
N LEU A 774 -29.45 -2.46 15.84
CA LEU A 774 -29.89 -1.19 15.27
C LEU A 774 -30.43 -0.28 16.36
N TYR A 775 -29.56 0.63 16.79
CA TYR A 775 -29.98 1.73 17.65
C TYR A 775 -30.48 2.91 16.80
N ARG A 776 -31.71 3.31 17.07
CA ARG A 776 -32.31 4.54 16.53
C ARG A 776 -32.66 5.41 17.75
N THR A 777 -32.05 6.59 17.83
CA THR A 777 -32.37 7.64 18.81
C THR A 777 -33.79 8.12 18.65
#